data_AF-A0A2H3H6X1-F1
#
_entry.id   AF-A0A2H3H6X1-F1
#
_cell.length_a   1.000
_cell.length_b   1.000
_cell.length_c   1.000
_cell.angle_alpha   90.00
_cell.angle_beta   90.00
_cell.angle_gamma   90.00
#
_symmetry.space_group_name_H-M   'P 1'
#
loop_
_entity.id
_entity.type
_entity.pdbx_description
1 polymer ?
#
loop_
_entity_poly.entity_id
_entity_poly.type
_entity_poly.pdbx_seq_one_letter_code
_entity_poly.pdbx_strand_id
1 'polypeptide(L)'
;MEMVTQQEADSQGREKTPDVDVESAPPYVTISLQDEIEDSNSSSSELSKPIVKDNESECGAWICVLGSLLFLITSTGFNASIGIVQSYFSLHQLKDNSVSEIGWIPGIYLFLSMAPSFLYGSLLDRYGPRVLSAVGGICSAATFALMAECKTYWQFMLCLGVFGSIGTGIKSTVAVGVVGKLFVRRRGLAIGTAVMGSSLGAIIFPLVLRSTFENLGWAWSMRIVAIVVSCLTIVGFVCFLPFKRLAFFITNKQDKVEKSGPAFYLSAWKNPSFASVSCGICLMEFVNCGIGSLLLAISTGAGFTAQDGYTLFAIMGGCSCISRLVMGLLSDRLGGINSMVGTLVLIVILMSAVLIPFSTTSAALLYVFSALWGLMAGSFYALSPVIVGNTCEPKDYARYYGSTNFGVGLSLLIANPPQKVAVIGLGVAGLVAVKNMLEVGFDVTGFERSEYVGGLWHYTEQDKTSVLPSTIINISKERAAFTDFPYPDSTPSHCPSAKVEEYIESYVDHFNFRDKLRLGVSVEKVRRDDERNRWVVDIQGSEPEYFDKVIMATGGNNRPHIPKVEGMEQFEGEVLHSRAFKRPELFKGKRVVVVGVSNTGADTAAALYGHAEKVWLSRSHGVIVIPRKRDGIPFDHTITARTMALMGMFENTFPHLYEIIFNSICKKMQDNAFKIRPEWGLSPADSVLHTLPVVSDNLIPLLESGDITSVPKIKRVTGPREIELTDDTRLDVDTIIWCTGYKGDFSLVDPSVDPTRNTTPKWAEAIGSRGKPLPRLYQNVFSLDYPDSLAFMGNLLVATSAFPISDLCTMAIAQIWRGNSPLPSIDEMNRATDKQHELICKLANEGSVSPGWLRQADWLAWADKAAGAQVYEHLGWGLKGWRLWWNDRALYRMLMDGIFTPFVWRVFDGEGKRKKWDGAREAIERVNAKLAAAKVKNKNKKSE
;
A
#
# COMPACT_ATOMS: atom_id res chain seq x y z
N MET A 1 7.13 27.99 81.51
CA MET A 1 5.92 27.21 81.83
C MET A 1 6.28 25.74 81.62
N GLU A 2 7.15 25.14 82.44
CA GLU A 2 7.01 24.93 83.90
C GLU A 2 5.65 24.34 84.28
N MET A 3 5.62 23.00 84.46
CA MET A 3 5.37 22.31 85.75
C MET A 3 5.35 20.79 85.51
N VAL A 4 6.33 20.02 85.99
CA VAL A 4 6.44 19.35 87.32
C VAL A 4 5.69 17.99 87.34
N THR A 5 6.35 16.85 87.10
CA THR A 5 7.07 15.87 88.00
C THR A 5 6.22 14.87 88.79
N GLN A 6 6.46 13.55 88.52
CA GLN A 6 6.61 12.37 89.41
C GLN A 6 6.55 11.09 88.52
N GLN A 7 7.58 10.26 88.22
CA GLN A 7 8.53 9.43 89.01
C GLN A 7 7.83 8.60 90.11
N GLU A 8 7.96 7.27 90.29
CA GLU A 8 8.80 6.11 89.85
C GLU A 8 7.96 4.82 90.13
N ALA A 9 8.15 3.61 89.55
CA ALA A 9 9.28 2.66 89.64
C ALA A 9 8.96 1.45 88.71
N ASP A 10 9.79 1.12 87.72
CA ASP A 10 10.91 0.14 87.71
C ASP A 10 10.53 -1.31 87.29
N SER A 11 10.88 -1.70 86.05
CA SER A 11 11.66 -2.92 85.77
C SER A 11 11.99 -3.08 84.26
N GLN A 12 13.28 -2.89 83.94
CA GLN A 12 14.11 -3.61 82.95
C GLN A 12 13.48 -4.17 81.65
N GLY A 13 13.93 -3.63 80.51
CA GLY A 13 13.81 -4.29 79.21
C GLY A 13 14.29 -3.40 78.05
N ARG A 14 15.57 -3.49 77.68
CA ARG A 14 16.23 -2.69 76.65
C ARG A 14 15.65 -3.03 75.25
N GLU A 15 15.09 -2.05 74.57
CA GLU A 15 14.63 -2.13 73.18
C GLU A 15 15.78 -2.52 72.23
N LYS A 16 15.57 -3.61 71.48
CA LYS A 16 16.26 -3.89 70.21
C LYS A 16 15.31 -3.50 69.08
N THR A 17 15.89 -2.87 68.06
CA THR A 17 15.34 -2.58 66.73
C THR A 17 14.42 -3.68 66.19
N PRO A 18 13.24 -3.37 65.60
CA PRO A 18 12.47 -4.36 64.87
C PRO A 18 13.07 -4.53 63.46
N ASP A 19 13.55 -5.74 63.20
CA ASP A 19 13.89 -6.25 61.88
C ASP A 19 12.66 -6.22 60.96
N VAL A 20 12.91 -6.00 59.67
CA VAL A 20 11.92 -5.97 58.61
C VAL A 20 11.48 -7.40 58.31
N ASP A 21 10.29 -7.79 58.80
CA ASP A 21 9.65 -9.06 58.49
C ASP A 21 9.17 -9.08 57.02
N VAL A 22 9.96 -9.75 56.18
CA VAL A 22 9.54 -10.32 54.90
C VAL A 22 9.04 -11.73 55.19
N GLU A 23 7.73 -11.92 55.38
CA GLU A 23 6.98 -13.13 55.00
C GLU A 23 5.54 -13.10 55.57
N SER A 24 4.54 -13.04 54.70
CA SER A 24 3.20 -13.58 54.99
C SER A 24 2.52 -14.04 53.70
N ALA A 25 3.01 -15.16 53.15
CA ALA A 25 2.20 -16.07 52.35
C ALA A 25 1.69 -17.19 53.27
N PRO A 26 0.46 -17.70 53.12
CA PRO A 26 -0.04 -18.79 53.96
C PRO A 26 0.81 -20.06 53.75
N PRO A 27 1.02 -20.87 54.80
CA PRO A 27 1.99 -21.96 54.75
C PRO A 27 1.52 -23.08 53.82
N TYR A 28 2.39 -23.49 52.90
CA TYR A 28 2.30 -24.78 52.22
C TYR A 28 2.49 -25.88 53.28
N VAL A 29 1.45 -26.68 53.52
CA VAL A 29 1.57 -27.90 54.32
C VAL A 29 2.38 -28.92 53.51
N THR A 30 3.63 -29.12 53.89
CA THR A 30 4.47 -30.23 53.41
C THR A 30 4.20 -31.44 54.30
N ILE A 31 3.49 -32.45 53.80
CA ILE A 31 3.36 -33.74 54.50
C ILE A 31 4.50 -34.63 54.01
N SER A 32 5.52 -34.83 54.85
CA SER A 32 6.52 -35.88 54.70
C SER A 32 5.94 -37.23 55.15
N LEU A 33 6.11 -38.26 54.33
CA LEU A 33 5.63 -39.64 54.53
C LEU A 33 6.38 -40.43 55.62
N GLN A 34 6.88 -39.77 56.68
CA GLN A 34 7.77 -40.40 57.66
C GLN A 34 7.36 -40.26 59.13
N ASP A 35 6.28 -39.53 59.45
CA ASP A 35 5.84 -39.31 60.84
C ASP A 35 4.55 -40.07 61.23
N GLU A 36 4.09 -41.06 60.44
CA GLU A 36 2.86 -41.83 60.73
C GLU A 36 3.09 -43.23 61.35
N ILE A 37 4.22 -43.43 62.05
CA ILE A 37 4.44 -44.62 62.88
C ILE A 37 5.05 -44.20 64.22
N GLU A 38 4.31 -43.45 65.03
CA GLU A 38 4.42 -43.41 66.50
C GLU A 38 3.41 -42.38 67.03
N ASP A 39 2.18 -42.81 67.27
CA ASP A 39 1.37 -42.40 68.45
C ASP A 39 -0.06 -42.95 68.33
N SER A 40 -0.19 -44.26 68.54
CA SER A 40 -1.43 -44.85 69.00
C SER A 40 -1.56 -44.63 70.51
N ASN A 41 -2.32 -43.61 70.93
CA ASN A 41 -3.18 -43.61 72.13
C ASN A 41 -3.50 -42.16 72.59
N SER A 42 -4.60 -41.59 72.13
CA SER A 42 -5.53 -40.89 73.02
C SER A 42 -6.85 -40.59 72.32
N SER A 43 -7.93 -41.03 72.94
CA SER A 43 -9.31 -40.76 72.56
C SER A 43 -9.70 -39.32 72.94
N SER A 44 -10.00 -38.46 71.96
CA SER A 44 -10.99 -37.40 72.14
C SER A 44 -11.50 -36.91 70.78
N SER A 45 -12.78 -36.56 70.75
CA SER A 45 -13.60 -36.22 69.59
C SER A 45 -13.10 -34.98 68.84
N GLU A 46 -12.70 -35.13 67.57
CA GLU A 46 -12.55 -34.00 66.65
C GLU A 46 -13.50 -34.12 65.45
N LEU A 47 -14.18 -32.99 65.22
CA LEU A 47 -14.98 -32.65 64.05
C LEU A 47 -14.33 -33.17 62.75
N SER A 48 -15.08 -33.93 61.96
CA SER A 48 -14.69 -34.39 60.63
C SER A 48 -14.26 -33.23 59.74
N LYS A 49 -12.94 -33.01 59.58
CA LYS A 49 -12.38 -32.16 58.53
C LYS A 49 -12.84 -32.71 57.17
N PRO A 50 -13.31 -31.87 56.23
CA PRO A 50 -13.73 -32.35 54.92
C PRO A 50 -12.50 -32.85 54.17
N ILE A 51 -12.50 -34.12 53.78
CA ILE A 51 -11.48 -34.72 52.92
C ILE A 51 -11.51 -33.96 51.58
N VAL A 52 -10.53 -33.08 51.35
CA VAL A 52 -10.29 -32.46 50.03
C VAL A 52 -9.80 -33.56 49.10
N LYS A 53 -10.69 -34.11 48.25
CA LYS A 53 -10.32 -35.08 47.22
C LYS A 53 -9.35 -34.43 46.22
N ASP A 54 -8.17 -35.04 46.03
CA ASP A 54 -7.18 -34.63 45.02
C ASP A 54 -7.67 -34.97 43.61
N ASN A 55 -8.38 -34.03 42.99
CA ASN A 55 -8.94 -34.20 41.65
C ASN A 55 -7.86 -34.17 40.54
N GLU A 56 -6.67 -33.61 40.80
CA GLU A 56 -5.61 -33.46 39.78
C GLU A 56 -4.92 -34.79 39.45
N SER A 57 -4.96 -35.73 40.40
CA SER A 57 -4.39 -37.06 40.28
C SER A 57 -5.35 -38.06 39.62
N GLU A 58 -6.61 -37.69 39.39
CA GLU A 58 -7.56 -38.53 38.67
C GLU A 58 -7.27 -38.53 37.16
N CYS A 59 -7.25 -39.73 36.55
CA CYS A 59 -7.09 -39.89 35.10
C CYS A 59 -8.12 -39.05 34.31
N GLY A 60 -9.33 -38.88 34.85
CA GLY A 60 -10.38 -38.08 34.23
C GLY A 60 -10.04 -36.58 34.06
N ALA A 61 -9.23 -36.00 34.95
CA ALA A 61 -8.83 -34.59 34.84
C ALA A 61 -7.88 -34.39 33.65
N TRP A 62 -6.96 -35.33 33.44
CA TRP A 62 -6.06 -35.35 32.29
C TRP A 62 -6.77 -35.69 30.97
N ILE A 63 -7.84 -36.49 31.01
CA ILE A 63 -8.73 -36.66 29.86
C ILE A 63 -9.39 -35.32 29.47
N CYS A 64 -9.77 -34.47 30.44
CA CYS A 64 -10.27 -33.13 30.14
C CYS A 64 -9.18 -32.20 29.56
N VAL A 65 -7.92 -32.37 29.94
CA VAL A 65 -6.78 -31.66 29.32
C VAL A 65 -6.65 -32.08 27.84
N LEU A 66 -6.75 -33.38 27.54
CA LEU A 66 -6.77 -33.88 26.16
C LEU A 66 -7.96 -33.30 25.36
N GLY A 67 -9.15 -33.25 25.96
CA GLY A 67 -10.32 -32.63 25.32
C GLY A 67 -10.11 -31.14 25.01
N SER A 68 -9.46 -30.42 25.93
CA SER A 68 -9.12 -29.00 25.77
C SER A 68 -8.07 -28.78 24.68
N LEU A 69 -7.07 -29.67 24.57
CA LEU A 69 -6.08 -29.68 23.51
C LEU A 69 -6.76 -29.82 22.13
N LEU A 70 -7.68 -30.78 21.98
CA LEU A 70 -8.40 -31.00 20.72
C LEU A 70 -9.29 -29.82 20.32
N PHE A 71 -9.91 -29.16 21.30
CA PHE A 71 -10.69 -27.94 21.08
C PHE A 71 -9.82 -26.76 20.63
N LEU A 72 -8.61 -26.63 21.19
CA LEU A 72 -7.66 -25.56 20.85
C LEU A 72 -6.99 -25.78 19.50
N ILE A 73 -6.77 -27.03 19.07
CA ILE A 73 -6.37 -27.35 17.68
C ILE A 73 -7.36 -26.71 16.71
N THR A 74 -8.67 -26.94 16.90
CA THR A 74 -9.72 -26.56 15.95
C THR A 74 -10.29 -25.16 16.13
N SER A 75 -9.83 -24.39 17.12
CA SER A 75 -10.24 -23.00 17.35
C SER A 75 -9.07 -22.06 17.04
N THR A 76 -8.30 -21.68 18.06
CA THR A 76 -7.17 -20.76 17.92
C THR A 76 -6.07 -21.32 17.02
N GLY A 77 -5.94 -22.64 16.87
CA GLY A 77 -5.02 -23.24 15.90
C GLY A 77 -5.39 -22.98 14.45
N PHE A 78 -6.67 -22.82 14.12
CA PHE A 78 -7.09 -22.43 12.77
C PHE A 78 -6.73 -20.97 12.45
N ASN A 79 -6.53 -20.10 13.45
CA ASN A 79 -6.26 -18.68 13.22
C ASN A 79 -5.02 -18.44 12.35
N ALA A 80 -4.00 -19.30 12.44
CA ALA A 80 -2.81 -19.21 11.60
C ALA A 80 -3.09 -19.46 10.10
N SER A 81 -4.20 -20.12 9.77
CA SER A 81 -4.63 -20.39 8.39
C SER A 81 -5.46 -19.28 7.77
N ILE A 82 -5.83 -18.26 8.55
CA ILE A 82 -6.69 -17.16 8.10
C ILE A 82 -6.06 -16.41 6.92
N GLY A 83 -4.75 -16.14 6.98
CA GLY A 83 -4.06 -15.46 5.88
C GLY A 83 -4.12 -16.25 4.56
N ILE A 84 -4.08 -17.59 4.64
CA ILE A 84 -4.20 -18.47 3.48
C ILE A 84 -5.63 -18.44 2.92
N VAL A 85 -6.63 -18.47 3.80
CA VAL A 85 -8.05 -18.33 3.41
C VAL A 85 -8.35 -16.97 2.79
N GLN A 86 -7.85 -15.89 3.39
CA GLN A 86 -7.98 -14.52 2.87
C GLN A 86 -7.30 -14.37 1.50
N SER A 87 -6.10 -14.92 1.35
CA SER A 87 -5.40 -14.95 0.06
C SER A 87 -6.21 -15.73 -0.98
N TYR A 88 -6.76 -16.89 -0.61
CA TYR A 88 -7.61 -17.67 -1.51
C TYR A 88 -8.88 -16.91 -1.92
N PHE A 89 -9.54 -16.21 -0.99
CA PHE A 89 -10.68 -15.34 -1.28
C PHE A 89 -10.33 -14.24 -2.27
N SER A 90 -9.20 -13.55 -2.05
CA SER A 90 -8.73 -12.48 -2.92
C SER A 90 -8.39 -12.96 -4.33
N LEU A 91 -7.98 -14.23 -4.49
CA LEU A 91 -7.60 -14.81 -5.77
C LEU A 91 -8.76 -15.52 -6.48
N HIS A 92 -9.81 -15.94 -5.76
CA HIS A 92 -10.87 -16.78 -6.31
C HIS A 92 -12.28 -16.22 -6.04
N GLN A 93 -12.92 -16.57 -4.91
CA GLN A 93 -14.36 -16.33 -4.69
C GLN A 93 -14.72 -14.85 -4.57
N LEU A 94 -13.83 -14.03 -4.02
CA LEU A 94 -14.06 -12.61 -3.74
C LEU A 94 -13.13 -11.72 -4.55
N LYS A 95 -12.62 -12.21 -5.68
CA LYS A 95 -11.70 -11.48 -6.57
C LYS A 95 -12.19 -10.09 -7.02
N ASP A 96 -13.51 -9.87 -7.01
CA ASP A 96 -14.13 -8.63 -7.45
C ASP A 96 -14.15 -7.54 -6.35
N ASN A 97 -13.98 -7.96 -5.08
CA ASN A 97 -13.91 -7.09 -3.90
C ASN A 97 -12.47 -6.61 -3.63
N SER A 98 -12.33 -5.45 -2.97
CA SER A 98 -11.00 -4.92 -2.60
C SER A 98 -10.33 -5.76 -1.50
N VAL A 99 -9.00 -5.80 -1.48
CA VAL A 99 -8.23 -6.52 -0.45
C VAL A 99 -8.55 -6.01 0.96
N SER A 100 -8.86 -4.72 1.09
CA SER A 100 -9.31 -4.09 2.34
C SER A 100 -10.68 -4.64 2.78
N GLU A 101 -11.67 -4.68 1.87
CA GLU A 101 -13.00 -5.25 2.15
C GLU A 101 -12.91 -6.73 2.55
N ILE A 102 -12.11 -7.52 1.83
CA ILE A 102 -11.90 -8.95 2.15
C ILE A 102 -11.21 -9.10 3.50
N GLY A 103 -10.28 -8.20 3.83
CA GLY A 103 -9.57 -8.16 5.12
C GLY A 103 -10.47 -7.92 6.34
N TRP A 104 -11.66 -7.32 6.15
CA TRP A 104 -12.64 -7.20 7.24
C TRP A 104 -13.22 -8.54 7.69
N ILE A 105 -13.35 -9.54 6.80
CA ILE A 105 -13.88 -10.87 7.17
C ILE A 105 -13.01 -11.53 8.26
N PRO A 106 -11.70 -11.69 8.06
CA PRO A 106 -10.82 -12.24 9.09
C PRO A 106 -10.63 -11.30 10.28
N GLY A 107 -10.64 -9.98 10.08
CA GLY A 107 -10.58 -8.99 11.17
C GLY A 107 -11.76 -9.13 12.13
N ILE A 108 -12.99 -9.20 11.59
CA ILE A 108 -14.22 -9.42 12.38
C ILE A 108 -14.22 -10.81 13.01
N TYR A 109 -13.76 -11.85 12.30
CA TYR A 109 -13.63 -13.20 12.87
C TYR A 109 -12.75 -13.22 14.12
N LEU A 110 -11.54 -12.64 14.03
CA LEU A 110 -10.61 -12.59 15.15
C LEU A 110 -11.17 -11.75 16.31
N PHE A 111 -11.72 -10.57 16.01
CA PHE A 111 -12.33 -9.69 17.00
C PHE A 111 -13.49 -10.36 17.75
N LEU A 112 -14.48 -10.88 17.02
CA LEU A 112 -15.66 -11.52 17.60
C LEU A 112 -15.35 -12.90 18.22
N SER A 113 -14.20 -13.50 17.93
CA SER A 113 -13.78 -14.72 18.63
C SER A 113 -13.25 -14.43 20.04
N MET A 114 -12.82 -13.19 20.31
CA MET A 114 -12.23 -12.77 21.59
C MET A 114 -13.17 -11.87 22.39
N ALA A 115 -13.81 -10.88 21.77
CA ALA A 115 -14.61 -9.86 22.47
C ALA A 115 -15.77 -10.44 23.30
N PRO A 116 -16.59 -11.39 22.81
CA PRO A 116 -17.69 -11.97 23.61
C PRO A 116 -17.23 -13.02 24.63
N SER A 117 -15.92 -13.27 24.79
CA SER A 117 -15.40 -14.34 25.66
C SER A 117 -15.84 -14.20 27.12
N PHE A 118 -16.09 -12.99 27.62
CA PHE A 118 -16.61 -12.76 28.96
C PHE A 118 -18.01 -13.38 29.16
N LEU A 119 -18.84 -13.38 28.11
CA LEU A 119 -20.16 -14.02 28.12
C LEU A 119 -20.00 -15.54 28.16
N TYR A 120 -19.14 -16.09 27.31
CA TYR A 120 -18.88 -17.53 27.23
C TYR A 120 -18.31 -18.05 28.56
N GLY A 121 -17.40 -17.30 29.18
CA GLY A 121 -16.84 -17.63 30.49
C GLY A 121 -17.89 -17.67 31.59
N SER A 122 -18.77 -16.66 31.63
CA SER A 122 -19.89 -16.61 32.59
C SER A 122 -20.90 -17.75 32.40
N LEU A 123 -21.19 -18.11 31.15
CA LEU A 123 -22.04 -19.25 30.81
C LEU A 123 -21.39 -20.58 31.20
N LEU A 124 -20.09 -20.71 31.00
CA LEU A 124 -19.32 -21.89 31.41
C LEU A 124 -19.30 -22.05 32.93
N ASP A 125 -19.18 -20.95 33.67
CA ASP A 125 -19.27 -20.93 35.13
C ASP A 125 -20.64 -21.38 35.64
N ARG A 126 -21.72 -21.00 34.94
CA ARG A 126 -23.09 -21.29 35.36
C ARG A 126 -23.62 -22.67 34.94
N TYR A 127 -23.39 -23.06 33.69
CA TYR A 127 -24.00 -24.24 33.09
C TYR A 127 -23.03 -25.41 32.88
N GLY A 128 -21.73 -25.17 33.14
CA GLY A 128 -20.69 -26.16 32.90
C GLY A 128 -20.39 -26.38 31.41
N PRO A 129 -19.41 -27.25 31.10
CA PRO A 129 -18.87 -27.36 29.75
C PRO A 129 -19.78 -28.06 28.75
N ARG A 130 -20.73 -28.91 29.17
CA ARG A 130 -21.46 -29.80 28.25
C ARG A 130 -22.26 -29.07 27.17
N VAL A 131 -23.17 -28.18 27.57
CA VAL A 131 -24.02 -27.48 26.61
C VAL A 131 -23.16 -26.57 25.74
N LEU A 132 -22.22 -25.86 26.36
CA LEU A 132 -21.40 -24.87 25.67
C LEU A 132 -20.40 -25.52 24.70
N SER A 133 -19.78 -26.64 25.06
CA SER A 133 -18.90 -27.42 24.17
C SER A 133 -19.64 -28.04 22.99
N ALA A 134 -20.87 -28.54 23.20
CA ALA A 134 -21.71 -29.05 22.11
C ALA A 134 -22.09 -27.93 21.13
N VAL A 135 -22.53 -26.77 21.63
CA VAL A 135 -22.85 -25.59 20.80
C VAL A 135 -21.62 -25.13 20.03
N GLY A 136 -20.49 -24.94 20.70
CA GLY A 136 -19.24 -24.51 20.05
C GLY A 136 -18.78 -25.48 18.95
N GLY A 137 -18.89 -26.79 19.19
CA GLY A 137 -18.53 -27.79 18.19
C GLY A 137 -19.45 -27.84 16.99
N ILE A 138 -20.77 -27.77 17.20
CA ILE A 138 -21.75 -27.72 16.11
C ILE A 138 -21.56 -26.44 15.29
N CYS A 139 -21.41 -25.29 15.94
CA CYS A 139 -21.19 -24.01 15.25
C CYS A 139 -19.91 -24.03 14.40
N SER A 140 -18.79 -24.54 14.92
CA SER A 140 -17.55 -24.62 14.13
C SER A 140 -17.64 -25.63 12.97
N ALA A 141 -18.26 -26.79 13.17
CA ALA A 141 -18.46 -27.75 12.09
C ALA A 141 -19.36 -27.20 10.99
N ALA A 142 -20.49 -26.58 11.38
CA ALA A 142 -21.42 -25.94 10.46
C ALA A 142 -20.77 -24.77 9.72
N THR A 143 -19.90 -23.99 10.36
CA THR A 143 -19.16 -22.90 9.73
C THR A 143 -18.40 -23.39 8.51
N PHE A 144 -17.54 -24.39 8.65
CA PHE A 144 -16.73 -24.88 7.52
C PHE A 144 -17.58 -25.62 6.47
N ALA A 145 -18.63 -26.33 6.89
CA ALA A 145 -19.55 -26.97 5.95
C ALA A 145 -20.34 -25.96 5.10
N LEU A 146 -20.86 -24.89 5.71
CA LEU A 146 -21.58 -23.82 5.01
C LEU A 146 -20.65 -22.97 4.14
N MET A 147 -19.42 -22.77 4.59
CA MET A 147 -18.41 -22.01 3.85
C MET A 147 -18.00 -22.68 2.54
N ALA A 148 -18.17 -24.00 2.43
CA ALA A 148 -17.98 -24.73 1.17
C ALA A 148 -18.98 -24.28 0.07
N GLU A 149 -20.16 -23.79 0.47
CA GLU A 149 -21.24 -23.39 -0.44
C GLU A 149 -21.34 -21.86 -0.62
N CYS A 150 -20.56 -21.09 0.13
CA CYS A 150 -20.53 -19.63 0.04
C CYS A 150 -19.89 -19.18 -1.29
N LYS A 151 -20.48 -18.15 -1.90
CA LYS A 151 -20.06 -17.59 -3.19
C LYS A 151 -19.90 -16.07 -3.18
N THR A 152 -20.55 -15.36 -2.27
CA THR A 152 -20.59 -13.89 -2.24
C THR A 152 -20.03 -13.32 -0.93
N TYR A 153 -19.57 -12.07 -0.95
CA TYR A 153 -18.91 -11.41 0.17
C TYR A 153 -19.69 -11.51 1.48
N TRP A 154 -20.98 -11.14 1.46
CA TRP A 154 -21.81 -11.14 2.67
C TRP A 154 -21.98 -12.55 3.25
N GLN A 155 -21.97 -13.59 2.41
CA GLN A 155 -22.06 -14.99 2.87
C GLN A 155 -20.82 -15.39 3.65
N PHE A 156 -19.63 -15.02 3.16
CA PHE A 156 -18.38 -15.27 3.89
C PHE A 156 -18.24 -14.41 5.15
N MET A 157 -18.69 -13.15 5.11
CA MET A 157 -18.73 -12.28 6.29
C MET A 157 -19.63 -12.87 7.38
N LEU A 158 -20.82 -13.34 7.02
CA LEU A 158 -21.76 -13.92 7.97
C LEU A 158 -21.29 -15.30 8.45
N CYS A 159 -20.81 -16.14 7.54
CA CYS A 159 -20.43 -17.52 7.85
C CYS A 159 -19.10 -17.61 8.60
N LEU A 160 -18.02 -17.04 8.07
CA LEU A 160 -16.71 -17.06 8.73
C LEU A 160 -16.60 -15.94 9.77
N GLY A 161 -16.87 -14.69 9.39
CA GLY A 161 -16.70 -13.52 10.26
C GLY A 161 -17.54 -13.57 11.54
N VAL A 162 -18.85 -13.76 11.41
CA VAL A 162 -19.78 -13.70 12.56
C VAL A 162 -20.08 -15.08 13.15
N PHE A 163 -20.50 -16.04 12.34
CA PHE A 163 -20.93 -17.35 12.86
C PHE A 163 -19.75 -18.22 13.28
N GLY A 164 -18.67 -18.22 12.49
CA GLY A 164 -17.43 -18.93 12.78
C GLY A 164 -16.75 -18.45 14.06
N SER A 165 -16.80 -17.15 14.32
CA SER A 165 -16.19 -16.56 15.51
C SER A 165 -16.88 -16.96 16.81
N ILE A 166 -18.22 -17.16 16.80
CA ILE A 166 -18.97 -17.69 17.94
C ILE A 166 -18.46 -19.09 18.30
N GLY A 167 -18.35 -19.99 17.30
CA GLY A 167 -17.85 -21.35 17.52
C GLY A 167 -16.42 -21.37 18.05
N THR A 168 -15.52 -20.58 17.43
CA THR A 168 -14.13 -20.46 17.86
C THR A 168 -14.00 -19.90 19.27
N GLY A 169 -14.71 -18.81 19.58
CA GLY A 169 -14.65 -18.14 20.89
C GLY A 169 -15.22 -18.98 22.03
N ILE A 170 -16.29 -19.72 21.78
CA ILE A 170 -16.83 -20.68 22.75
C ILE A 170 -15.80 -21.77 23.03
N LYS A 171 -15.25 -22.42 21.98
CA LYS A 171 -14.32 -23.54 22.15
C LYS A 171 -13.04 -23.12 22.87
N SER A 172 -12.46 -21.97 22.52
CA SER A 172 -11.25 -21.47 23.17
C SER A 172 -11.49 -21.17 24.66
N THR A 173 -12.62 -20.53 24.98
CA THR A 173 -12.99 -20.20 26.36
C THR A 173 -13.29 -21.45 27.18
N VAL A 174 -13.98 -22.44 26.61
CA VAL A 174 -14.28 -23.72 27.28
C VAL A 174 -13.02 -24.51 27.56
N ALA A 175 -12.13 -24.64 26.56
CA ALA A 175 -10.89 -25.41 26.70
C ALA A 175 -10.00 -24.89 27.84
N VAL A 176 -9.75 -23.58 27.87
CA VAL A 176 -8.91 -22.98 28.91
C VAL A 176 -9.65 -22.92 30.25
N GLY A 177 -10.95 -22.59 30.23
CA GLY A 177 -11.76 -22.46 31.43
C GLY A 177 -11.95 -23.77 32.20
N VAL A 178 -12.13 -24.91 31.52
CA VAL A 178 -12.26 -26.22 32.17
C VAL A 178 -10.96 -26.62 32.87
N VAL A 179 -9.81 -26.43 32.22
CA VAL A 179 -8.51 -26.82 32.79
C VAL A 179 -8.15 -25.92 33.98
N GLY A 180 -8.33 -24.59 33.86
CA GLY A 180 -8.04 -23.66 34.95
C GLY A 180 -8.91 -23.85 36.19
N LYS A 181 -10.10 -24.43 36.02
CA LYS A 181 -11.00 -24.86 37.12
C LYS A 181 -10.55 -26.15 37.80
N LEU A 182 -10.09 -27.12 37.03
CA LEU A 182 -9.76 -28.46 37.52
C LEU A 182 -8.39 -28.52 38.20
N PHE A 183 -7.45 -27.69 37.76
CA PHE A 183 -6.07 -27.68 38.25
C PHE A 183 -5.74 -26.38 38.98
N VAL A 184 -5.19 -26.51 40.18
CA VAL A 184 -4.73 -25.42 41.07
C VAL A 184 -3.24 -25.57 41.38
N ARG A 185 -2.77 -26.77 41.76
CA ARG A 185 -1.36 -27.09 42.09
C ARG A 185 -0.50 -27.33 40.85
N ARG A 186 -1.02 -28.03 39.82
CA ARG A 186 -0.32 -28.31 38.54
C ARG A 186 -0.94 -27.54 37.37
N ARG A 187 -1.43 -26.33 37.64
CA ARG A 187 -2.20 -25.52 36.68
C ARG A 187 -1.37 -25.16 35.46
N GLY A 188 -0.10 -24.81 35.65
CA GLY A 188 0.83 -24.45 34.58
C GLY A 188 1.05 -25.59 33.59
N LEU A 189 1.39 -26.79 34.07
CA LEU A 189 1.58 -27.96 33.22
C LEU A 189 0.31 -28.35 32.47
N ALA A 190 -0.84 -28.33 33.14
CA ALA A 190 -2.12 -28.68 32.54
C ALA A 190 -2.57 -27.68 31.47
N ILE A 191 -2.47 -26.37 31.75
CA ILE A 191 -2.79 -25.30 30.79
C ILE A 191 -1.77 -25.29 29.64
N GLY A 192 -0.48 -25.44 29.93
CA GLY A 192 0.57 -25.53 28.91
C GLY A 192 0.33 -26.68 27.92
N THR A 193 -0.09 -27.84 28.43
CA THR A 193 -0.45 -29.00 27.60
C THR A 193 -1.71 -28.76 26.78
N ALA A 194 -2.75 -28.16 27.37
CA ALA A 194 -3.97 -27.82 26.62
C ALA A 194 -3.69 -26.81 25.50
N VAL A 195 -2.99 -25.72 25.81
CA VAL A 195 -2.71 -24.62 24.89
C VAL A 195 -1.69 -24.99 23.81
N MET A 196 -0.88 -26.03 24.01
CA MET A 196 -0.08 -26.66 22.95
C MET A 196 -0.94 -27.04 21.73
N GLY A 197 -2.21 -27.38 21.93
CA GLY A 197 -3.15 -27.68 20.86
C GLY A 197 -3.24 -26.59 19.78
N SER A 198 -3.18 -25.31 20.15
CA SER A 198 -3.27 -24.25 19.13
C SER A 198 -1.99 -24.12 18.28
N SER A 199 -0.81 -24.47 18.81
CA SER A 199 0.42 -24.57 18.00
C SER A 199 0.33 -25.75 17.02
N LEU A 200 -0.19 -26.90 17.46
CA LEU A 200 -0.38 -28.06 16.59
C LEU A 200 -1.37 -27.76 15.47
N GLY A 201 -2.50 -27.10 15.78
CA GLY A 201 -3.47 -26.67 14.76
C GLY A 201 -2.86 -25.67 13.77
N ALA A 202 -2.01 -24.75 14.24
CA ALA A 202 -1.32 -23.79 13.40
C ALA A 202 -0.32 -24.43 12.42
N ILE A 203 0.12 -25.67 12.67
CA ILE A 203 0.93 -26.45 11.73
C ILE A 203 0.03 -27.28 10.80
N ILE A 204 -0.99 -27.95 11.35
CA ILE A 204 -1.84 -28.90 10.63
C ILE A 204 -2.68 -28.20 9.55
N PHE A 205 -3.42 -27.15 9.91
CA PHE A 205 -4.38 -26.54 8.98
C PHE A 205 -3.74 -25.86 7.77
N PRO A 206 -2.63 -25.09 7.89
CA PRO A 206 -1.96 -24.54 6.72
C PRO A 206 -1.48 -25.60 5.73
N LEU A 207 -0.91 -26.70 6.23
CA LEU A 207 -0.41 -27.80 5.39
C LEU A 207 -1.55 -28.50 4.66
N VAL A 208 -2.65 -28.80 5.36
CA VAL A 208 -3.85 -29.42 4.78
C VAL A 208 -4.48 -28.50 3.74
N LEU A 209 -4.66 -27.21 4.05
CA LEU A 209 -5.27 -26.26 3.12
C LEU A 209 -4.42 -26.06 1.88
N ARG A 210 -3.09 -25.89 2.02
CA ARG A 210 -2.19 -25.74 0.88
C ARG A 210 -2.31 -26.91 -0.11
N SER A 211 -2.22 -28.15 0.39
CA SER A 211 -2.31 -29.33 -0.45
C SER A 211 -3.70 -29.53 -1.06
N THR A 212 -4.76 -29.31 -0.27
CA THR A 212 -6.13 -29.55 -0.74
C THR A 212 -6.63 -28.47 -1.69
N PHE A 213 -6.22 -27.21 -1.51
CA PHE A 213 -6.59 -26.12 -2.43
C PHE A 213 -6.08 -26.36 -3.84
N GLU A 214 -4.83 -26.84 -3.98
CA GLU A 214 -4.23 -27.15 -5.27
C GLU A 214 -4.89 -28.36 -5.96
N ASN A 215 -5.20 -29.41 -5.20
CA ASN A 215 -5.62 -30.69 -5.79
C ASN A 215 -7.14 -30.91 -5.85
N LEU A 216 -7.91 -30.33 -4.92
CA LEU A 216 -9.33 -30.63 -4.70
C LEU A 216 -10.25 -29.40 -4.81
N GLY A 217 -9.66 -28.20 -4.78
CA GLY A 217 -10.39 -26.93 -4.84
C GLY A 217 -11.16 -26.58 -3.56
N TRP A 218 -11.68 -25.35 -3.52
CA TRP A 218 -12.25 -24.74 -2.31
C TRP A 218 -13.29 -25.58 -1.57
N ALA A 219 -14.35 -26.00 -2.28
CA ALA A 219 -15.51 -26.63 -1.64
C ALA A 219 -15.10 -27.93 -0.94
N TRP A 220 -14.26 -28.75 -1.57
CA TRP A 220 -13.75 -29.98 -0.97
C TRP A 220 -12.72 -29.71 0.14
N SER A 221 -11.86 -28.70 0.01
CA SER A 221 -10.98 -28.28 1.10
C SER A 221 -11.75 -27.89 2.36
N MET A 222 -12.80 -27.08 2.23
CA MET A 222 -13.63 -26.66 3.36
C MET A 222 -14.41 -27.83 3.96
N ARG A 223 -14.90 -28.77 3.14
CA ARG A 223 -15.53 -30.01 3.63
C ARG A 223 -14.56 -30.91 4.39
N ILE A 224 -13.32 -31.06 3.91
CA ILE A 224 -12.27 -31.80 4.62
C ILE A 224 -11.97 -31.16 5.97
N VAL A 225 -11.81 -29.83 6.01
CA VAL A 225 -11.64 -29.09 7.27
C VAL A 225 -12.84 -29.29 8.18
N ALA A 226 -14.07 -29.24 7.65
CA ALA A 226 -15.29 -29.49 8.43
C ALA A 226 -15.30 -30.90 9.05
N ILE A 227 -14.90 -31.92 8.30
CA ILE A 227 -14.79 -33.31 8.80
C ILE A 227 -13.73 -33.41 9.89
N VAL A 228 -12.52 -32.88 9.66
CA VAL A 228 -11.42 -32.90 10.63
C VAL A 228 -11.83 -32.18 11.92
N VAL A 229 -12.42 -30.99 11.79
CA VAL A 229 -12.92 -30.20 12.93
C VAL A 229 -14.03 -30.96 13.67
N SER A 230 -14.95 -31.60 12.96
CA SER A 230 -16.04 -32.38 13.57
C SER A 230 -15.50 -33.56 14.37
N CYS A 231 -14.60 -34.37 13.78
CA CYS A 231 -14.01 -35.53 14.45
C CYS A 231 -13.27 -35.12 15.72
N LEU A 232 -12.37 -34.14 15.64
CA LEU A 232 -11.60 -33.68 16.78
C LEU A 232 -12.49 -33.07 17.88
N THR A 233 -13.54 -32.33 17.49
CA THR A 233 -14.44 -31.70 18.47
C THR A 233 -15.39 -32.71 19.11
N ILE A 234 -15.84 -33.75 18.40
CA ILE A 234 -16.63 -34.85 18.98
C ILE A 234 -15.80 -35.61 20.02
N VAL A 235 -14.56 -35.96 19.68
CA VAL A 235 -13.65 -36.61 20.64
C VAL A 235 -13.41 -35.72 21.85
N GLY A 236 -13.14 -34.43 21.64
CA GLY A 236 -12.96 -33.47 22.74
C GLY A 236 -14.21 -33.30 23.61
N PHE A 237 -15.40 -33.32 23.02
CA PHE A 237 -16.67 -33.28 23.74
C PHE A 237 -16.84 -34.52 24.62
N VAL A 238 -16.54 -35.71 24.08
CA VAL A 238 -16.57 -36.98 24.83
C VAL A 238 -15.60 -36.93 26.00
N CYS A 239 -14.41 -36.33 25.83
CA CYS A 239 -13.46 -36.13 26.93
C CYS A 239 -14.01 -35.25 28.08
N PHE A 240 -15.00 -34.39 27.83
CA PHE A 240 -15.64 -33.58 28.87
C PHE A 240 -16.86 -34.27 29.54
N LEU A 241 -17.36 -35.39 29.01
CA LEU A 241 -18.52 -36.12 29.56
C LEU A 241 -18.28 -36.74 30.95
N PRO A 242 -17.12 -37.36 31.26
CA PRO A 242 -16.87 -38.05 32.52
C PRO A 242 -16.99 -37.12 33.74
N PHE A 243 -16.70 -35.83 33.58
CA PHE A 243 -16.83 -34.86 34.66
C PHE A 243 -18.25 -34.29 34.76
N LYS A 244 -19.17 -35.04 35.38
CA LYS A 244 -20.51 -34.54 35.75
C LYS A 244 -20.46 -33.39 36.79
N ARG A 245 -19.31 -33.16 37.44
CA ARG A 245 -19.16 -32.34 38.66
C ARG A 245 -18.69 -30.90 38.47
N LEU A 246 -18.38 -30.43 37.25
CA LEU A 246 -18.00 -29.02 37.04
C LEU A 246 -19.14 -28.02 37.36
N ALA A 247 -20.39 -28.47 37.44
CA ALA A 247 -21.56 -27.68 37.85
C ALA A 247 -22.00 -27.93 39.31
N PHE A 248 -21.43 -28.92 40.02
CA PHE A 248 -21.97 -29.42 41.30
C PHE A 248 -21.25 -28.86 42.55
N PHE A 249 -20.22 -28.02 42.39
CA PHE A 249 -19.54 -27.40 43.54
C PHE A 249 -20.30 -26.24 44.20
N ILE A 250 -21.54 -25.99 43.79
CA ILE A 250 -22.47 -25.07 44.48
C ILE A 250 -23.77 -25.83 44.73
N THR A 251 -23.78 -26.73 45.71
CA THR A 251 -24.85 -26.81 46.70
C THR A 251 -24.46 -27.92 47.68
N ASN A 252 -23.83 -27.53 48.79
CA ASN A 252 -24.25 -28.16 50.04
C ASN A 252 -25.75 -27.99 50.13
N LYS A 253 -26.45 -29.02 50.60
CA LYS A 253 -27.91 -29.18 50.56
C LYS A 253 -28.71 -28.14 51.38
N GLN A 254 -28.15 -26.97 51.70
CA GLN A 254 -28.77 -25.94 52.53
C GLN A 254 -28.64 -24.48 52.06
N ASP A 255 -27.86 -24.15 51.02
CA ASP A 255 -27.89 -22.77 50.51
C ASP A 255 -28.86 -22.64 49.34
N LYS A 256 -30.00 -21.99 49.61
CA LYS A 256 -30.90 -21.48 48.58
C LYS A 256 -30.06 -20.75 47.54
N VAL A 257 -30.30 -21.07 46.27
CA VAL A 257 -29.72 -20.40 45.11
C VAL A 257 -29.96 -18.90 45.22
N GLU A 258 -29.01 -18.17 45.82
CA GLU A 258 -28.87 -16.75 45.55
C GLU A 258 -28.61 -16.65 44.05
N LYS A 259 -29.56 -16.02 43.35
CA LYS A 259 -29.43 -15.70 41.94
C LYS A 259 -28.16 -14.87 41.79
N SER A 260 -27.07 -15.51 41.39
CA SER A 260 -25.85 -14.82 40.98
C SER A 260 -26.23 -13.79 39.91
N GLY A 261 -25.66 -12.59 40.05
CA GLY A 261 -26.08 -11.36 39.37
C GLY A 261 -26.08 -11.41 37.83
N PRO A 262 -26.34 -10.28 37.15
CA PRO A 262 -26.56 -10.24 35.71
C PRO A 262 -25.39 -10.85 34.93
N ALA A 263 -25.69 -11.46 33.77
CA ALA A 263 -24.70 -12.04 32.83
C ALA A 263 -23.63 -11.03 32.35
N PHE A 264 -23.83 -9.75 32.65
CA PHE A 264 -22.92 -8.64 32.40
C PHE A 264 -22.28 -8.22 33.75
N TYR A 265 -21.15 -8.85 34.12
CA TYR A 265 -20.52 -8.65 35.43
C TYR A 265 -19.12 -8.00 35.28
N LEU A 266 -19.08 -6.72 34.92
CA LEU A 266 -17.85 -5.92 34.80
C LEU A 266 -17.16 -5.62 36.15
N SER A 267 -17.68 -6.10 37.28
CA SER A 267 -17.10 -5.83 38.59
C SER A 267 -15.73 -6.47 38.80
N ALA A 268 -15.33 -7.46 38.00
CA ALA A 268 -13.98 -8.02 38.03
C ALA A 268 -12.92 -6.92 37.79
N TRP A 269 -13.23 -5.94 36.93
CA TRP A 269 -12.38 -4.78 36.66
C TRP A 269 -12.26 -3.80 37.82
N LYS A 270 -13.12 -3.90 38.85
CA LYS A 270 -12.98 -3.13 40.08
C LYS A 270 -11.88 -3.67 40.99
N ASN A 271 -11.44 -4.92 40.79
CA ASN A 271 -10.30 -5.47 41.52
C ASN A 271 -8.99 -4.97 40.88
N PRO A 272 -8.17 -4.19 41.61
CA PRO A 272 -6.96 -3.58 41.06
C PRO A 272 -5.91 -4.62 40.62
N SER A 273 -5.86 -5.79 41.26
CA SER A 273 -4.94 -6.87 40.89
C SER A 273 -5.34 -7.51 39.55
N PHE A 274 -6.64 -7.75 39.33
CA PHE A 274 -7.14 -8.28 38.06
C PHE A 274 -7.00 -7.28 36.92
N ALA A 275 -7.30 -6.00 37.17
CA ALA A 275 -7.18 -4.94 36.18
C ALA A 275 -5.73 -4.77 35.71
N SER A 276 -4.77 -4.78 36.66
CA SER A 276 -3.33 -4.67 36.36
C SER A 276 -2.83 -5.85 35.53
N VAL A 277 -3.19 -7.09 35.92
CA VAL A 277 -2.83 -8.31 35.17
C VAL A 277 -3.43 -8.29 33.77
N SER A 278 -4.71 -7.94 33.64
CA SER A 278 -5.40 -7.91 32.35
C SER A 278 -4.82 -6.84 31.43
N CYS A 279 -4.48 -5.66 31.95
CA CYS A 279 -3.80 -4.61 31.19
C CYS A 279 -2.43 -5.08 30.68
N GLY A 280 -1.63 -5.72 31.54
CA GLY A 280 -0.34 -6.31 31.15
C GLY A 280 -0.47 -7.35 30.03
N ILE A 281 -1.46 -8.23 30.11
CA ILE A 281 -1.75 -9.23 29.06
C ILE A 281 -2.17 -8.55 27.75
N CYS A 282 -2.98 -7.48 27.81
CA CYS A 282 -3.39 -6.72 26.61
C CYS A 282 -2.20 -6.06 25.90
N LEU A 283 -1.29 -5.44 26.66
CA LEU A 283 -0.07 -4.83 26.12
C LEU A 283 0.89 -5.87 25.52
N MET A 284 1.01 -7.01 26.19
CA MET A 284 1.82 -8.12 25.71
C MET A 284 1.27 -8.70 24.40
N GLU A 285 -0.04 -8.90 24.28
CA GLU A 285 -0.64 -9.37 23.02
C GLU A 285 -0.53 -8.32 21.90
N PHE A 286 -0.57 -7.03 22.23
CA PHE A 286 -0.27 -5.97 21.26
C PHE A 286 1.14 -6.11 20.68
N VAL A 287 2.16 -6.34 21.53
CA VAL A 287 3.55 -6.57 21.10
C VAL A 287 3.67 -7.86 20.28
N ASN A 288 3.03 -8.94 20.71
CA ASN A 288 3.04 -10.23 20.06
C ASN A 288 2.49 -10.15 18.63
N CYS A 289 1.35 -9.48 18.46
CA CYS A 289 0.76 -9.25 17.14
C CYS A 289 1.56 -8.26 16.30
N GLY A 290 2.10 -7.19 16.91
CA GLY A 290 2.94 -6.21 16.24
C GLY A 290 4.15 -6.87 15.58
N ILE A 291 4.95 -7.63 16.34
CA ILE A 291 6.12 -8.34 15.80
C ILE A 291 5.69 -9.44 14.83
N GLY A 292 4.60 -10.15 15.13
CA GLY A 292 3.98 -11.11 14.22
C GLY A 292 3.55 -10.50 12.87
N SER A 293 3.26 -9.21 12.79
CA SER A 293 2.98 -8.53 11.51
C SER A 293 4.22 -7.89 10.87
N LEU A 294 5.13 -7.37 11.68
CA LEU A 294 6.28 -6.58 11.22
C LEU A 294 7.46 -7.44 10.80
N LEU A 295 7.60 -8.68 11.31
CA LEU A 295 8.78 -9.51 11.01
C LEU A 295 8.92 -9.84 9.52
N LEU A 296 7.79 -10.03 8.81
CA LEU A 296 7.80 -10.17 7.36
C LEU A 296 8.28 -8.89 6.68
N ALA A 297 7.72 -7.74 7.10
CA ALA A 297 8.05 -6.43 6.54
C ALA A 297 9.52 -6.06 6.78
N ILE A 298 10.06 -6.35 7.98
CA ILE A 298 11.46 -6.15 8.35
C ILE A 298 12.36 -7.05 7.49
N SER A 299 12.00 -8.32 7.33
CA SER A 299 12.75 -9.27 6.50
C SER A 299 12.81 -8.81 5.04
N THR A 300 11.68 -8.38 4.48
CA THR A 300 11.63 -7.85 3.11
C THR A 300 12.32 -6.49 2.97
N GLY A 301 12.21 -5.62 3.98
CA GLY A 301 12.85 -4.31 4.01
C GLY A 301 14.38 -4.38 4.15
N ALA A 302 14.88 -5.45 4.76
CA ALA A 302 16.30 -5.79 4.81
C ALA A 302 16.84 -6.40 3.50
N GLY A 303 15.99 -6.63 2.50
CA GLY A 303 16.36 -7.23 1.21
C GLY A 303 16.35 -8.75 1.17
N PHE A 304 15.80 -9.44 2.18
CA PHE A 304 15.61 -10.90 2.16
C PHE A 304 14.37 -11.32 1.36
N THR A 305 14.31 -12.58 0.92
CA THR A 305 13.24 -13.05 0.04
C THR A 305 11.92 -13.22 0.80
N ALA A 306 10.79 -13.11 0.11
CA ALA A 306 9.48 -13.39 0.72
C ALA A 306 9.38 -14.83 1.28
N GLN A 307 10.15 -15.76 0.70
CA GLN A 307 10.24 -17.14 1.17
C GLN A 307 10.98 -17.27 2.51
N ASP A 308 11.96 -16.42 2.76
CA ASP A 308 12.62 -16.32 4.06
C ASP A 308 11.63 -15.88 5.14
N GLY A 309 10.79 -14.89 4.82
CA GLY A 309 9.68 -14.45 5.66
C GLY A 309 8.76 -15.58 6.12
N TYR A 310 8.26 -16.41 5.20
CA TYR A 310 7.42 -17.56 5.55
C TYR A 310 8.14 -18.60 6.42
N THR A 311 9.43 -18.80 6.16
CA THR A 311 10.27 -19.74 6.92
C THR A 311 10.46 -19.26 8.36
N LEU A 312 10.61 -17.95 8.57
CA LEU A 312 10.65 -17.33 9.90
C LEU A 312 9.38 -17.65 10.69
N PHE A 313 8.18 -17.51 10.11
CA PHE A 313 6.93 -17.86 10.79
C PHE A 313 6.82 -19.34 11.15
N ALA A 314 7.26 -20.23 10.25
CA ALA A 314 7.24 -21.67 10.51
C ALA A 314 8.12 -22.04 11.71
N ILE A 315 9.33 -21.46 11.78
CA ILE A 315 10.24 -21.64 12.91
C ILE A 315 9.63 -21.10 14.21
N MET A 316 9.08 -19.90 14.18
CA MET A 316 8.42 -19.28 15.33
C MET A 316 7.28 -20.16 15.88
N GLY A 317 6.44 -20.69 15.00
CA GLY A 317 5.33 -21.57 15.37
C GLY A 317 5.79 -22.90 15.99
N GLY A 318 6.82 -23.53 15.42
CA GLY A 318 7.39 -24.77 15.94
C GLY A 318 8.02 -24.60 17.33
N CYS A 319 8.83 -23.55 17.50
CA CYS A 319 9.45 -23.19 18.77
C CYS A 319 8.41 -22.85 19.86
N SER A 320 7.30 -22.19 19.48
CA SER A 320 6.20 -21.89 20.40
C SER A 320 5.54 -23.16 20.98
N CYS A 321 5.56 -24.29 20.28
CA CYS A 321 4.98 -25.53 20.78
C CYS A 321 5.77 -26.05 22.00
N ILE A 322 7.11 -26.06 21.88
CA ILE A 322 8.01 -26.50 22.94
C ILE A 322 7.91 -25.56 24.15
N SER A 323 7.89 -24.25 23.88
CA SER A 323 7.76 -23.21 24.91
C SER A 323 6.57 -23.42 25.84
N ARG A 324 5.38 -23.70 25.28
CA ARG A 324 4.13 -23.79 26.05
C ARG A 324 4.16 -24.91 27.10
N LEU A 325 4.82 -26.02 26.79
CA LEU A 325 5.02 -27.12 27.75
C LEU A 325 6.07 -26.77 28.80
N VAL A 326 7.24 -26.30 28.37
CA VAL A 326 8.38 -26.01 29.26
C VAL A 326 8.02 -24.90 30.25
N MET A 327 7.42 -23.81 29.77
CA MET A 327 7.06 -22.66 30.60
C MET A 327 5.84 -22.94 31.47
N GLY A 328 4.92 -23.81 31.02
CA GLY A 328 3.86 -24.33 31.86
C GLY A 328 4.43 -25.07 33.08
N LEU A 329 5.37 -25.99 32.87
CA LEU A 329 6.04 -26.72 33.95
C LEU A 329 6.86 -25.79 34.86
N LEU A 330 7.56 -24.82 34.27
CA LEU A 330 8.38 -23.87 35.02
C LEU A 330 7.53 -22.96 35.90
N SER A 331 6.33 -22.58 35.42
CA SER A 331 5.40 -21.74 36.18
C SER A 331 4.85 -22.40 37.44
N ASP A 332 4.71 -23.72 37.44
CA ASP A 332 4.31 -24.48 38.62
C ASP A 332 5.42 -24.51 39.69
N ARG A 333 6.69 -24.28 39.32
CA ARG A 333 7.84 -24.27 40.24
C ARG A 333 8.27 -22.87 40.68
N LEU A 334 8.33 -21.92 39.76
CA LEU A 334 8.82 -20.56 39.99
C LEU A 334 7.70 -19.54 40.26
N GLY A 335 6.44 -19.94 40.02
CA GLY A 335 5.28 -19.05 40.00
C GLY A 335 5.04 -18.42 38.62
N GLY A 336 3.77 -18.24 38.26
CA GLY A 336 3.35 -17.73 36.94
C GLY A 336 3.83 -16.30 36.64
N ILE A 337 3.75 -15.39 37.63
CA ILE A 337 4.19 -13.98 37.46
C ILE A 337 5.71 -13.92 37.28
N ASN A 338 6.47 -14.59 38.15
CA ASN A 338 7.94 -14.61 38.06
C ASN A 338 8.43 -15.20 36.74
N SER A 339 7.77 -16.26 36.26
CA SER A 339 8.08 -16.87 34.96
C SER A 339 7.78 -15.92 33.79
N MET A 340 6.70 -15.15 33.88
CA MET A 340 6.34 -14.16 32.86
C MET A 340 7.34 -13.00 32.85
N VAL A 341 7.68 -12.44 34.01
CA VAL A 341 8.67 -11.35 34.13
C VAL A 341 10.03 -11.80 33.60
N GLY A 342 10.49 -13.01 33.96
CA GLY A 342 11.73 -13.57 33.43
C GLY A 342 11.72 -13.69 31.91
N THR A 343 10.60 -14.14 31.32
CA THR A 343 10.46 -14.24 29.87
C THR A 343 10.42 -12.86 29.20
N LEU A 344 9.78 -11.86 29.82
CA LEU A 344 9.75 -10.48 29.32
C LEU A 344 11.14 -9.84 29.33
N VAL A 345 11.93 -10.03 30.39
CA VAL A 345 13.31 -9.53 30.47
C VAL A 345 14.16 -10.17 29.36
N LEU A 346 14.04 -11.49 29.16
CA LEU A 346 14.74 -12.19 28.09
C LEU A 346 14.32 -11.67 26.71
N ILE A 347 13.02 -11.38 26.50
CA ILE A 347 12.52 -10.78 25.26
C ILE A 347 13.14 -9.40 25.02
N VAL A 348 13.20 -8.54 26.04
CA VAL A 348 13.82 -7.20 25.91
C VAL A 348 15.30 -7.33 25.56
N ILE A 349 16.03 -8.27 26.18
CA ILE A 349 17.43 -8.55 25.84
C ILE A 349 17.54 -9.06 24.40
N LEU A 350 16.72 -10.02 23.98
CA LEU A 350 16.73 -10.57 22.62
C LEU A 350 16.41 -9.50 21.57
N MET A 351 15.44 -8.64 21.85
CA MET A 351 15.09 -7.49 21.02
C MET A 351 16.26 -6.52 20.88
N SER A 352 16.90 -6.18 21.99
CA SER A 352 17.99 -5.19 22.04
C SER A 352 19.31 -5.72 21.48
N ALA A 353 19.61 -7.00 21.71
CA ALA A 353 20.88 -7.62 21.36
C ALA A 353 20.87 -8.29 19.97
N VAL A 354 19.70 -8.73 19.48
CA VAL A 354 19.61 -9.50 18.23
C VAL A 354 18.78 -8.76 17.19
N LEU A 355 17.52 -8.39 17.49
CA LEU A 355 16.66 -7.82 16.45
C LEU A 355 17.06 -6.40 16.05
N ILE A 356 17.22 -5.49 17.01
CA ILE A 356 17.55 -4.09 16.71
C ILE A 356 18.90 -3.94 15.99
N PRO A 357 20.00 -4.60 16.41
CA PRO A 357 21.30 -4.39 15.79
C PRO A 357 21.50 -5.17 14.49
N PHE A 358 20.80 -6.31 14.31
CA PHE A 358 21.11 -7.26 13.24
C PHE A 358 19.95 -7.60 12.30
N SER A 359 18.78 -6.98 12.47
CA SER A 359 17.60 -7.22 11.61
C SER A 359 17.85 -6.96 10.12
N THR A 360 18.78 -6.07 9.79
CA THR A 360 19.09 -5.68 8.40
C THR A 360 20.40 -6.25 7.86
N THR A 361 21.23 -6.89 8.70
CA THR A 361 22.60 -7.27 8.33
C THR A 361 22.82 -8.77 8.18
N SER A 362 22.00 -9.63 8.81
CA SER A 362 22.19 -11.10 8.74
C SER A 362 20.89 -11.89 8.81
N ALA A 363 20.56 -12.60 7.73
CA ALA A 363 19.41 -13.51 7.69
C ALA A 363 19.55 -14.66 8.70
N ALA A 364 20.76 -15.17 8.92
CA ALA A 364 21.00 -16.26 9.87
C ALA A 364 20.66 -15.85 11.31
N LEU A 365 21.04 -14.62 11.72
CA LEU A 365 20.69 -14.08 13.03
C LEU A 365 19.19 -13.80 13.16
N LEU A 366 18.53 -13.44 12.05
CA LEU A 366 17.08 -13.26 12.02
C LEU A 366 16.32 -14.59 12.19
N TYR A 367 16.84 -15.69 11.61
CA TYR A 367 16.31 -17.04 11.85
C TYR A 367 16.49 -17.48 13.31
N VAL A 368 17.64 -17.21 13.90
CA VAL A 368 17.90 -17.45 15.32
C VAL A 368 16.97 -16.61 16.19
N PHE A 369 16.78 -15.33 15.86
CA PHE A 369 15.82 -14.48 16.55
C PHE A 369 14.41 -15.05 16.46
N SER A 370 13.95 -15.50 15.29
CA SER A 370 12.62 -16.08 15.12
C SER A 370 12.41 -17.33 15.98
N ALA A 371 13.44 -18.19 16.07
CA ALA A 371 13.41 -19.36 16.94
C ALA A 371 13.32 -18.97 18.43
N LEU A 372 14.15 -18.02 18.87
CA LEU A 372 14.16 -17.54 20.26
C LEU A 372 12.89 -16.78 20.61
N TRP A 373 12.38 -15.96 19.70
CA TRP A 373 11.10 -15.30 19.83
C TRP A 373 9.97 -16.31 19.93
N GLY A 374 9.93 -17.33 19.07
CA GLY A 374 8.95 -18.43 19.17
C GLY A 374 9.03 -19.15 20.53
N LEU A 375 10.24 -19.42 21.01
CA LEU A 375 10.46 -20.02 22.34
C LEU A 375 9.99 -19.12 23.49
N MET A 376 10.05 -17.80 23.36
CA MET A 376 9.66 -16.87 24.43
C MET A 376 8.19 -16.45 24.32
N ALA A 377 7.72 -16.07 23.13
CA ALA A 377 6.34 -15.68 22.86
C ALA A 377 5.34 -16.83 23.06
N GLY A 378 5.78 -18.09 22.90
CA GLY A 378 4.95 -19.24 23.25
C GLY A 378 4.56 -19.28 24.73
N SER A 379 5.38 -18.71 25.61
CA SER A 379 5.14 -18.68 27.05
C SER A 379 3.92 -17.85 27.41
N PHE A 380 3.67 -16.78 26.66
CA PHE A 380 2.56 -15.84 26.86
C PHE A 380 1.21 -16.54 26.89
N TYR A 381 1.00 -17.45 25.94
CA TYR A 381 -0.24 -18.21 25.82
C TYR A 381 -0.44 -19.22 26.95
N ALA A 382 0.64 -19.76 27.54
CA ALA A 382 0.57 -20.69 28.66
C ALA A 382 0.48 -19.98 30.02
N LEU A 383 1.19 -18.87 30.19
CA LEU A 383 1.31 -18.13 31.44
C LEU A 383 0.13 -17.17 31.69
N SER A 384 -0.44 -16.55 30.64
CA SER A 384 -1.55 -15.59 30.80
C SER A 384 -2.76 -16.22 31.53
N PRO A 385 -3.24 -17.42 31.14
CA PRO A 385 -4.33 -18.06 31.87
C PRO A 385 -3.94 -18.48 33.30
N VAL A 386 -2.68 -18.85 33.55
CA VAL A 386 -2.19 -19.22 34.88
C VAL A 386 -2.23 -18.02 35.82
N ILE A 387 -1.74 -16.86 35.36
CA ILE A 387 -1.69 -15.62 36.16
C ILE A 387 -3.11 -15.10 36.43
N VAL A 388 -4.01 -15.13 35.45
CA VAL A 388 -5.42 -14.78 35.66
C VAL A 388 -6.03 -15.64 36.77
N GLY A 389 -5.69 -16.94 36.80
CA GLY A 389 -6.16 -17.86 37.83
C GLY A 389 -5.69 -17.56 39.26
N ASN A 390 -4.67 -16.72 39.44
CA ASN A 390 -4.22 -16.27 40.75
C ASN A 390 -5.02 -15.05 41.26
N THR A 391 -5.83 -14.43 40.40
CA THR A 391 -6.63 -13.24 40.73
C THR A 391 -8.10 -13.56 41.06
N CYS A 392 -8.50 -14.83 40.94
CA CYS A 392 -9.87 -15.27 41.11
C CYS A 392 -9.95 -16.65 41.78
N GLU A 393 -11.09 -16.94 42.41
CA GLU A 393 -11.39 -18.28 42.89
C GLU A 393 -11.63 -19.25 41.72
N PRO A 394 -11.29 -20.55 41.84
CA PRO A 394 -11.48 -21.52 40.77
C PRO A 394 -12.91 -21.56 40.20
N LYS A 395 -13.94 -21.37 41.03
CA LYS A 395 -15.35 -21.37 40.60
C LYS A 395 -15.69 -20.29 39.56
N ASP A 396 -14.91 -19.21 39.58
CA ASP A 396 -15.10 -17.97 38.82
C ASP A 396 -14.02 -17.77 37.75
N TYR A 397 -13.22 -18.80 37.48
CA TYR A 397 -12.06 -18.69 36.61
C TYR A 397 -12.42 -18.33 35.16
N ALA A 398 -13.46 -18.95 34.60
CA ALA A 398 -13.74 -18.79 33.17
C ALA A 398 -14.27 -17.40 32.83
N ARG A 399 -15.10 -16.80 33.69
CA ARG A 399 -15.55 -15.40 33.49
C ARG A 399 -14.40 -14.39 33.63
N TYR A 400 -13.42 -14.62 34.50
CA TYR A 400 -12.24 -13.75 34.65
C TYR A 400 -11.35 -13.84 33.40
N TYR A 401 -11.03 -15.05 32.95
CA TYR A 401 -10.27 -15.26 31.71
C TYR A 401 -10.98 -14.68 30.47
N GLY A 402 -12.29 -14.91 30.36
CA GLY A 402 -13.11 -14.33 29.28
C GLY A 402 -13.13 -12.79 29.31
N SER A 403 -13.10 -12.18 30.50
CA SER A 403 -13.04 -10.72 30.67
C SER A 403 -11.69 -10.14 30.26
N THR A 404 -10.58 -10.84 30.48
CA THR A 404 -9.26 -10.43 29.98
C THR A 404 -9.19 -10.44 28.45
N ASN A 405 -9.78 -11.46 27.79
CA ASN A 405 -9.80 -11.56 26.33
C ASN A 405 -10.62 -10.44 25.64
N PHE A 406 -11.57 -9.82 26.34
CA PHE A 406 -12.27 -8.64 25.82
C PHE A 406 -11.30 -7.45 25.60
N GLY A 407 -10.39 -7.22 26.53
CA GLY A 407 -9.37 -6.16 26.40
C GLY A 407 -8.39 -6.41 25.26
N VAL A 408 -8.01 -7.68 25.05
CA VAL A 408 -7.15 -8.11 23.93
C VAL A 408 -7.87 -7.91 22.58
N GLY A 409 -9.18 -8.16 22.52
CA GLY A 409 -9.96 -7.91 21.29
C GLY A 409 -9.91 -6.45 20.84
N LEU A 410 -9.91 -5.49 21.77
CA LEU A 410 -9.83 -4.06 21.45
C LEU A 410 -8.42 -3.63 20.99
N SER A 411 -7.36 -4.20 21.57
CA SER A 411 -5.98 -3.88 21.18
C SER A 411 -5.66 -4.33 19.75
N LEU A 412 -6.24 -5.45 19.30
CA LEU A 412 -6.10 -5.95 17.93
C LEU A 412 -6.70 -5.03 16.87
N LEU A 413 -7.77 -4.29 17.19
CA LEU A 413 -8.41 -3.35 16.27
C LEU A 413 -7.58 -2.07 16.09
N ILE A 414 -6.87 -1.64 17.14
CA ILE A 414 -6.05 -0.42 17.13
C ILE A 414 -4.69 -0.65 16.44
N ALA A 415 -4.20 -1.88 16.39
CA ALA A 415 -2.83 -2.20 15.95
C ALA A 415 -2.53 -1.92 14.46
N ASN A 416 -3.53 -1.74 13.58
CA ASN A 416 -3.30 -1.52 12.14
C ASN A 416 -4.21 -0.42 11.54
N PRO A 417 -3.98 0.87 11.83
CA PRO A 417 -4.68 1.95 11.13
C PRO A 417 -4.22 2.04 9.66
N PRO A 418 -5.12 2.38 8.71
CA PRO A 418 -4.73 2.67 7.34
C PRO A 418 -3.77 3.86 7.30
N GLN A 419 -2.70 3.73 6.53
CA GLN A 419 -1.72 4.81 6.34
C GLN A 419 -2.33 5.96 5.54
N LYS A 420 -2.03 7.19 5.97
CA LYS A 420 -2.51 8.43 5.35
C LYS A 420 -1.56 8.93 4.26
N VAL A 421 -2.12 9.26 3.10
CA VAL A 421 -1.38 9.76 1.93
C VAL A 421 -1.91 11.13 1.52
N ALA A 422 -1.03 12.12 1.39
CA ALA A 422 -1.34 13.40 0.77
C ALA A 422 -0.95 13.39 -0.71
N VAL A 423 -1.81 13.90 -1.59
CA VAL A 423 -1.52 14.13 -3.00
C VAL A 423 -1.61 15.64 -3.27
N ILE A 424 -0.50 16.27 -3.67
CA ILE A 424 -0.43 17.71 -3.87
C ILE A 424 -0.52 18.05 -5.36
N GLY A 425 -1.63 18.68 -5.77
CA GLY A 425 -1.99 19.00 -7.15
C GLY A 425 -2.95 17.96 -7.73
N LEU A 426 -4.10 18.40 -8.25
CA LEU A 426 -5.16 17.53 -8.81
C LEU A 426 -5.32 17.70 -10.32
N GLY A 427 -4.19 17.84 -11.01
CA GLY A 427 -4.11 17.56 -12.44
C GLY A 427 -4.24 16.07 -12.76
N VAL A 428 -4.08 15.70 -14.02
CA VAL A 428 -4.18 14.31 -14.51
C VAL A 428 -3.39 13.32 -13.65
N ALA A 429 -2.13 13.63 -13.31
CA ALA A 429 -1.29 12.76 -12.49
C ALA A 429 -1.76 12.63 -11.03
N GLY A 430 -2.30 13.71 -10.45
CA GLY A 430 -2.82 13.70 -9.09
C GLY A 430 -4.12 12.91 -8.95
N LEU A 431 -5.03 13.04 -9.92
CA LEU A 431 -6.31 12.33 -9.90
C LEU A 431 -6.12 10.81 -9.98
N VAL A 432 -5.26 10.33 -10.89
CA VAL A 432 -4.94 8.89 -10.95
C VAL A 432 -4.15 8.43 -9.73
N ALA A 433 -3.33 9.29 -9.12
CA ALA A 433 -2.67 8.98 -7.86
C ALA A 433 -3.68 8.76 -6.73
N VAL A 434 -4.67 9.65 -6.57
CA VAL A 434 -5.74 9.49 -5.58
C VAL A 434 -6.49 8.18 -5.81
N LYS A 435 -6.97 7.94 -7.04
CA LYS A 435 -7.69 6.72 -7.40
C LYS A 435 -6.88 5.46 -7.12
N ASN A 436 -5.63 5.38 -7.60
CA ASN A 436 -4.80 4.18 -7.45
C ASN A 436 -4.36 3.93 -6.00
N MET A 437 -4.19 4.97 -5.18
CA MET A 437 -3.92 4.82 -3.75
C MET A 437 -5.14 4.32 -2.97
N LEU A 438 -6.33 4.81 -3.30
CA LEU A 438 -7.59 4.32 -2.74
C LEU A 438 -7.84 2.84 -3.12
N GLU A 439 -7.54 2.46 -4.37
CA GLU A 439 -7.71 1.09 -4.87
C GLU A 439 -6.92 0.05 -4.05
N VAL A 440 -5.76 0.43 -3.51
CA VAL A 440 -4.91 -0.45 -2.67
C VAL A 440 -5.15 -0.29 -1.17
N GLY A 441 -6.10 0.57 -0.77
CA GLY A 441 -6.56 0.71 0.62
C GLY A 441 -5.78 1.71 1.48
N PHE A 442 -5.18 2.75 0.90
CA PHE A 442 -4.69 3.92 1.65
C PHE A 442 -5.83 4.88 2.01
N ASP A 443 -5.67 5.64 3.10
CA ASP A 443 -6.50 6.82 3.38
C ASP A 443 -5.89 8.03 2.66
N VAL A 444 -6.59 8.61 1.69
CA VAL A 444 -6.01 9.59 0.77
C VAL A 444 -6.71 10.93 0.87
N THR A 445 -5.94 12.01 0.89
CA THR A 445 -6.43 13.37 0.73
C THR A 445 -5.69 14.05 -0.41
N GLY A 446 -6.43 14.52 -1.41
CA GLY A 446 -5.91 15.31 -2.53
C GLY A 446 -6.09 16.81 -2.27
N PHE A 447 -5.06 17.61 -2.52
CA PHE A 447 -5.07 19.07 -2.35
C PHE A 447 -4.89 19.77 -3.69
N GLU A 448 -5.73 20.75 -3.99
CA GLU A 448 -5.64 21.58 -5.19
C GLU A 448 -5.93 23.04 -4.86
N ARG A 449 -5.02 23.92 -5.29
CA ARG A 449 -5.14 25.37 -5.08
C ARG A 449 -6.25 26.01 -5.91
N SER A 450 -6.69 25.35 -6.97
CA SER A 450 -7.76 25.80 -7.86
C SER A 450 -9.10 25.25 -7.40
N GLU A 451 -10.20 25.88 -7.78
CA GLU A 451 -11.57 25.43 -7.44
C GLU A 451 -12.06 24.28 -8.33
N TYR A 452 -11.18 23.75 -9.19
CA TYR A 452 -11.48 22.75 -10.21
C TYR A 452 -10.36 21.71 -10.29
N VAL A 453 -10.66 20.56 -10.90
CA VAL A 453 -9.69 19.48 -11.16
C VAL A 453 -9.17 19.49 -12.61
N GLY A 454 -8.18 18.65 -12.92
CA GLY A 454 -7.66 18.46 -14.28
C GLY A 454 -6.48 19.36 -14.65
N GLY A 455 -6.23 20.42 -13.88
CA GLY A 455 -5.02 21.23 -13.96
C GLY A 455 -4.85 21.90 -15.32
N LEU A 456 -3.82 21.50 -16.08
CA LEU A 456 -3.49 22.04 -17.41
C LEU A 456 -4.70 22.06 -18.38
N TRP A 457 -5.55 21.05 -18.30
CA TRP A 457 -6.63 20.83 -19.27
C TRP A 457 -7.89 21.67 -19.02
N HIS A 458 -7.96 22.38 -17.89
CA HIS A 458 -9.00 23.36 -17.63
C HIS A 458 -8.53 24.74 -18.10
N TYR A 459 -9.29 25.36 -19.00
CA TYR A 459 -8.99 26.71 -19.47
C TYR A 459 -9.24 27.74 -18.36
N THR A 460 -8.27 28.63 -18.12
CA THR A 460 -8.45 29.75 -17.20
C THR A 460 -7.76 31.00 -17.74
N GLU A 461 -8.39 32.17 -17.51
CA GLU A 461 -7.78 33.48 -17.78
C GLU A 461 -6.77 33.90 -16.71
N GLN A 462 -6.72 33.22 -15.57
CA GLN A 462 -5.71 33.48 -14.54
C GLN A 462 -4.31 33.27 -15.12
N ASP A 463 -3.31 34.00 -14.59
CA ASP A 463 -1.91 33.77 -14.94
C ASP A 463 -1.44 32.43 -14.37
N LYS A 464 -1.79 31.35 -15.06
CA LYS A 464 -1.48 29.95 -14.78
C LYS A 464 -1.32 29.22 -16.10
N THR A 465 -0.50 28.18 -16.12
CA THR A 465 -0.35 27.33 -17.31
C THR A 465 -1.65 26.56 -17.55
N SER A 466 -2.31 26.82 -18.67
CA SER A 466 -3.51 26.11 -19.12
C SER A 466 -3.46 25.93 -20.63
N VAL A 467 -4.27 25.02 -21.14
CA VAL A 467 -4.65 24.97 -22.56
C VAL A 467 -5.35 26.27 -22.99
N LEU A 468 -5.43 26.50 -24.30
CA LEU A 468 -6.29 27.50 -24.93
C LEU A 468 -7.64 26.85 -25.33
N PRO A 469 -8.68 27.65 -25.60
CA PRO A 469 -9.94 27.12 -26.12
C PRO A 469 -9.77 26.46 -27.50
N SER A 470 -8.79 26.92 -28.29
CA SER A 470 -8.43 26.36 -29.59
C SER A 470 -7.50 25.13 -29.52
N THR A 471 -6.97 24.79 -28.34
CA THR A 471 -6.03 23.68 -28.20
C THR A 471 -6.70 22.35 -28.53
N ILE A 472 -6.06 21.58 -29.40
CA ILE A 472 -6.44 20.20 -29.74
C ILE A 472 -5.32 19.28 -29.26
N ILE A 473 -5.66 18.23 -28.51
CA ILE A 473 -4.70 17.24 -28.05
C ILE A 473 -3.93 16.62 -29.23
N ASN A 474 -2.63 16.37 -29.04
CA ASN A 474 -1.74 15.88 -30.09
C ASN A 474 -1.78 14.36 -30.29
N ILE A 475 -2.43 13.64 -29.37
CA ILE A 475 -2.51 12.18 -29.36
C ILE A 475 -3.98 11.77 -29.47
N SER A 476 -4.26 10.69 -30.18
CA SER A 476 -5.63 10.19 -30.34
C SER A 476 -6.25 9.77 -29.00
N LYS A 477 -7.57 9.87 -28.90
CA LYS A 477 -8.35 9.49 -27.71
C LYS A 477 -8.10 8.04 -27.28
N GLU A 478 -7.88 7.14 -28.24
CA GLU A 478 -7.59 5.73 -27.98
C GLU A 478 -6.22 5.50 -27.32
N ARG A 479 -5.27 6.43 -27.49
CA ARG A 479 -3.94 6.38 -26.86
C ARG A 479 -3.77 7.36 -25.69
N ALA A 480 -4.66 8.34 -25.58
CA ALA A 480 -4.68 9.32 -24.50
C ALA A 480 -5.72 9.02 -23.40
N ALA A 481 -6.33 7.84 -23.40
CA ALA A 481 -7.22 7.38 -22.34
C ALA A 481 -6.46 6.96 -21.06
N PHE A 482 -7.20 6.89 -19.94
CA PHE A 482 -6.74 6.21 -18.72
C PHE A 482 -6.82 4.70 -18.93
N THR A 483 -6.10 3.92 -18.12
CA THR A 483 -5.94 2.48 -18.37
C THR A 483 -7.20 1.66 -18.20
N ASP A 484 -8.19 2.20 -17.48
CA ASP A 484 -9.47 1.54 -17.16
C ASP A 484 -10.70 2.40 -17.44
N PHE A 485 -10.55 3.46 -18.23
CA PHE A 485 -11.65 4.36 -18.58
C PHE A 485 -11.50 4.88 -20.03
N PRO A 486 -12.28 4.35 -20.99
CA PRO A 486 -12.21 4.78 -22.38
C PRO A 486 -12.98 6.09 -22.59
N TYR A 487 -12.54 6.90 -23.57
CA TYR A 487 -13.36 8.02 -24.04
C TYR A 487 -14.69 7.54 -24.65
N PRO A 488 -15.77 8.33 -24.53
CA PRO A 488 -17.02 8.06 -25.25
C PRO A 488 -16.83 7.89 -26.76
N ASP A 489 -17.68 7.05 -27.36
CA ASP A 489 -17.57 6.71 -28.79
C ASP A 489 -17.81 7.92 -29.70
N SER A 490 -18.67 8.85 -29.29
CA SER A 490 -19.00 10.10 -29.98
C SER A 490 -17.86 11.13 -30.00
N THR A 491 -16.86 10.98 -29.13
CA THR A 491 -15.76 11.95 -29.02
C THR A 491 -14.87 11.92 -30.27
N PRO A 492 -14.46 13.07 -30.83
CA PRO A 492 -13.49 13.12 -31.92
C PRO A 492 -12.18 12.42 -31.57
N SER A 493 -11.50 11.82 -32.56
CA SER A 493 -10.23 11.11 -32.32
C SER A 493 -9.15 12.02 -31.71
N HIS A 494 -9.03 13.27 -32.15
CA HIS A 494 -8.21 14.27 -31.46
C HIS A 494 -9.16 15.29 -30.85
N CYS A 495 -9.24 15.30 -29.53
CA CYS A 495 -10.20 16.08 -28.76
C CYS A 495 -9.78 17.55 -28.64
N PRO A 496 -10.71 18.50 -28.82
CA PRO A 496 -10.55 19.84 -28.27
C PRO A 496 -10.36 19.79 -26.75
N SER A 497 -9.65 20.75 -26.18
CA SER A 497 -9.38 20.86 -24.74
C SER A 497 -10.61 20.66 -23.86
N ALA A 498 -11.74 21.30 -24.20
CA ALA A 498 -13.00 21.17 -23.47
C ALA A 498 -13.52 19.72 -23.38
N LYS A 499 -13.30 18.89 -24.40
CA LYS A 499 -13.68 17.47 -24.37
C LYS A 499 -12.71 16.60 -23.56
N VAL A 500 -11.46 17.04 -23.43
CA VAL A 500 -10.50 16.39 -22.51
C VAL A 500 -10.85 16.72 -21.07
N GLU A 501 -11.24 17.96 -20.79
CA GLU A 501 -11.73 18.39 -19.48
C GLU A 501 -12.99 17.61 -19.05
N GLU A 502 -14.01 17.53 -19.91
CA GLU A 502 -15.22 16.74 -19.67
C GLU A 502 -14.90 15.27 -19.34
N TYR A 503 -13.93 14.69 -20.07
CA TYR A 503 -13.47 13.33 -19.81
C TYR A 503 -12.80 13.18 -18.44
N ILE A 504 -11.98 14.15 -18.02
CA ILE A 504 -11.33 14.14 -16.70
C ILE A 504 -12.36 14.27 -15.57
N GLU A 505 -13.32 15.18 -15.69
CA GLU A 505 -14.41 15.32 -14.70
C GLU A 505 -15.23 14.03 -14.61
N SER A 506 -15.58 13.44 -15.75
CA SER A 506 -16.32 12.17 -15.79
C SER A 506 -15.56 11.00 -15.17
N TYR A 507 -14.22 11.02 -15.19
CA TYR A 507 -13.38 10.03 -14.51
C TYR A 507 -13.52 10.14 -12.99
N VAL A 508 -13.50 11.36 -12.45
CA VAL A 508 -13.68 11.61 -11.01
C VAL A 508 -15.05 11.14 -10.55
N ASP A 509 -16.09 11.42 -11.34
CA ASP A 509 -17.46 11.03 -11.01
C ASP A 509 -17.65 9.51 -11.15
N HIS A 510 -17.07 8.87 -12.18
CA HIS A 510 -17.18 7.42 -12.40
C HIS A 510 -16.58 6.60 -11.24
N PHE A 511 -15.40 6.99 -10.75
CA PHE A 511 -14.74 6.31 -9.64
C PHE A 511 -15.15 6.85 -8.26
N ASN A 512 -15.99 7.88 -8.23
CA ASN A 512 -16.65 8.42 -7.03
C ASN A 512 -15.69 8.70 -5.85
N PHE A 513 -14.63 9.48 -6.10
CA PHE A 513 -13.65 9.87 -5.06
C PHE A 513 -13.59 11.39 -4.83
N ARG A 514 -14.60 12.14 -5.28
CA ARG A 514 -14.63 13.61 -5.17
C ARG A 514 -14.58 14.09 -3.71
N ASP A 515 -15.11 13.31 -2.77
CA ASP A 515 -15.05 13.56 -1.33
C ASP A 515 -13.62 13.56 -0.75
N LYS A 516 -12.66 12.97 -1.47
CA LYS A 516 -11.24 12.95 -1.11
C LYS A 516 -10.47 14.15 -1.63
N LEU A 517 -11.10 15.01 -2.43
CA LEU A 517 -10.48 16.13 -3.11
C LEU A 517 -10.81 17.44 -2.39
N ARG A 518 -9.80 18.16 -1.93
CA ARG A 518 -9.92 19.48 -1.32
C ARG A 518 -9.49 20.54 -2.32
N LEU A 519 -10.48 21.16 -2.96
CA LEU A 519 -10.32 22.22 -3.95
C LEU A 519 -10.27 23.60 -3.28
N GLY A 520 -9.63 24.57 -3.92
CA GLY A 520 -9.42 25.91 -3.36
C GLY A 520 -8.47 25.93 -2.16
N VAL A 521 -7.70 24.86 -1.94
CA VAL A 521 -6.79 24.72 -0.80
C VAL A 521 -5.35 24.78 -1.29
N SER A 522 -4.64 25.86 -0.93
CA SER A 522 -3.24 26.04 -1.28
C SER A 522 -2.33 25.44 -0.21
N VAL A 523 -1.45 24.53 -0.63
CA VAL A 523 -0.34 24.04 0.20
C VAL A 523 0.83 24.99 0.05
N GLU A 524 1.38 25.46 1.17
CA GLU A 524 2.52 26.39 1.19
C GLU A 524 3.85 25.64 1.30
N LYS A 525 3.89 24.60 2.14
CA LYS A 525 5.11 23.85 2.39
C LYS A 525 4.82 22.39 2.75
N VAL A 526 5.71 21.51 2.33
CA VAL A 526 5.76 20.10 2.73
C VAL A 526 7.13 19.85 3.37
N ARG A 527 7.13 19.45 4.64
CA ARG A 527 8.35 19.22 5.42
C ARG A 527 8.30 17.90 6.16
N ARG A 528 9.47 17.39 6.51
CA ARG A 528 9.61 16.16 7.26
C ARG A 528 9.60 16.45 8.75
N ASP A 529 8.83 15.67 9.51
CA ASP A 529 8.89 15.59 10.97
C ASP A 529 9.48 14.23 11.33
N ASP A 530 10.78 14.22 11.59
CA ASP A 530 11.53 13.00 11.91
C ASP A 530 11.20 12.45 13.31
N GLU A 531 10.75 13.30 14.25
CA GLU A 531 10.32 12.84 15.59
C GLU A 531 9.07 11.98 15.51
N ARG A 532 8.11 12.41 14.69
CA ARG A 532 6.84 11.68 14.47
C ARG A 532 6.90 10.69 13.31
N ASN A 533 8.03 10.62 12.62
CA ASN A 533 8.22 9.84 11.40
C ASN A 533 7.13 10.14 10.34
N ARG A 534 6.66 11.39 10.24
CA ARG A 534 5.55 11.83 9.36
C ARG A 534 5.90 13.05 8.51
N TRP A 535 5.09 13.28 7.49
CA TRP A 535 5.13 14.47 6.66
C TRP A 535 4.15 15.51 7.19
N VAL A 536 4.59 16.76 7.25
CA VAL A 536 3.76 17.91 7.60
C VAL A 536 3.44 18.67 6.34
N VAL A 537 2.15 18.87 6.09
CA VAL A 537 1.62 19.66 4.97
C VAL A 537 1.07 20.96 5.57
N ASP A 538 1.81 22.04 5.38
CA ASP A 538 1.43 23.37 5.83
C ASP A 538 0.43 23.96 4.81
N ILE A 539 -0.79 24.24 5.26
CA ILE A 539 -1.93 24.66 4.44
C ILE A 539 -2.19 26.15 4.69
N GLN A 540 -2.36 26.92 3.61
CA GLN A 540 -2.61 28.35 3.71
C GLN A 540 -3.88 28.65 4.52
N GLY A 541 -3.72 29.41 5.61
CA GLY A 541 -4.83 29.84 6.46
C GLY A 541 -5.46 28.71 7.30
N SER A 542 -4.75 27.59 7.51
CA SER A 542 -5.20 26.45 8.32
C SER A 542 -4.04 25.87 9.13
N GLU A 543 -4.37 25.08 10.15
CA GLU A 543 -3.36 24.33 10.90
C GLU A 543 -2.70 23.27 10.01
N PRO A 544 -1.39 22.98 10.19
CA PRO A 544 -0.71 21.94 9.43
C PRO A 544 -1.31 20.55 9.65
N GLU A 545 -1.36 19.74 8.59
CA GLU A 545 -1.84 18.36 8.64
C GLU A 545 -0.71 17.34 8.49
N TYR A 546 -0.87 16.18 9.12
CA TYR A 546 0.14 15.13 9.18
C TYR A 546 -0.24 13.92 8.35
N PHE A 547 0.69 13.46 7.52
CA PHE A 547 0.53 12.32 6.62
C PHE A 547 1.70 11.34 6.75
N ASP A 548 1.46 10.06 6.48
CA ASP A 548 2.52 9.05 6.48
C ASP A 548 3.30 9.08 5.16
N LYS A 549 2.66 9.48 4.04
CA LYS A 549 3.27 9.56 2.71
C LYS A 549 2.77 10.77 1.91
N VAL A 550 3.57 11.28 0.97
CA VAL A 550 3.24 12.42 0.12
C VAL A 550 3.61 12.18 -1.34
N ILE A 551 2.68 12.49 -2.25
CA ILE A 551 2.90 12.52 -3.70
C ILE A 551 2.84 13.96 -4.19
N MET A 552 3.94 14.46 -4.74
CA MET A 552 4.02 15.78 -5.37
C MET A 552 3.58 15.67 -6.84
N ALA A 553 2.34 16.06 -7.12
CA ALA A 553 1.70 16.00 -8.45
C ALA A 553 1.41 17.40 -9.05
N THR A 554 2.26 18.38 -8.73
CA THR A 554 2.10 19.79 -9.10
C THR A 554 2.40 20.12 -10.57
N GLY A 555 2.96 19.16 -11.32
CA GLY A 555 3.32 19.31 -12.73
C GLY A 555 4.65 20.03 -12.97
N GLY A 556 5.28 19.77 -14.13
CA GLY A 556 6.61 20.31 -14.47
C GLY A 556 6.62 21.66 -15.21
N ASN A 557 5.45 22.19 -15.59
CA ASN A 557 5.32 23.33 -16.50
C ASN A 557 4.76 24.60 -15.82
N ASN A 558 5.31 24.96 -14.66
CA ASN A 558 4.75 26.04 -13.83
C ASN A 558 5.53 27.35 -13.94
N ARG A 559 6.86 27.31 -13.94
CA ARG A 559 7.70 28.53 -13.96
C ARG A 559 8.12 28.89 -15.38
N PRO A 560 7.68 30.04 -15.95
CA PRO A 560 8.00 30.39 -17.32
C PRO A 560 9.50 30.62 -17.50
N HIS A 561 10.05 30.23 -18.66
CA HIS A 561 11.43 30.46 -19.00
C HIS A 561 11.52 31.53 -20.10
N ILE A 562 11.91 32.75 -19.74
CA ILE A 562 12.16 33.85 -20.67
C ILE A 562 13.69 34.06 -20.80
N PRO A 563 14.29 33.83 -21.98
CA PRO A 563 15.71 34.08 -22.21
C PRO A 563 16.08 35.56 -22.06
N LYS A 564 17.32 35.83 -21.64
CA LYS A 564 17.88 37.18 -21.69
C LYS A 564 18.23 37.54 -23.14
N VAL A 565 17.79 38.69 -23.60
CA VAL A 565 18.12 39.27 -24.92
C VAL A 565 18.74 40.64 -24.71
N GLU A 566 19.78 40.96 -25.46
CA GLU A 566 20.43 42.28 -25.43
C GLU A 566 19.47 43.37 -25.92
N GLY A 567 19.44 44.51 -25.23
CA GLY A 567 18.59 45.65 -25.59
C GLY A 567 17.13 45.50 -25.16
N MET A 568 16.74 44.40 -24.51
CA MET A 568 15.34 44.10 -24.18
C MET A 568 14.68 45.19 -23.31
N GLU A 569 15.46 45.90 -22.50
CA GLU A 569 15.06 47.06 -21.70
C GLU A 569 14.61 48.27 -22.53
N GLN A 570 14.99 48.33 -23.81
CA GLN A 570 14.63 49.41 -24.74
C GLN A 570 13.32 49.12 -25.47
N PHE A 571 12.78 47.90 -25.38
CA PHE A 571 11.54 47.53 -26.05
C PHE A 571 10.33 48.09 -25.28
N GLU A 572 9.60 49.01 -25.91
CA GLU A 572 8.39 49.63 -25.37
C GLU A 572 7.12 48.85 -25.76
N GLY A 573 7.23 47.82 -26.60
CA GLY A 573 6.13 46.93 -26.97
C GLY A 573 5.75 45.93 -25.88
N GLU A 574 4.71 45.14 -26.14
CA GLU A 574 4.20 44.16 -25.18
C GLU A 574 5.07 42.88 -25.17
N VAL A 575 5.42 42.38 -23.98
CA VAL A 575 6.24 41.18 -23.82
C VAL A 575 5.52 40.20 -22.91
N LEU A 576 5.23 39.01 -23.43
CA LEU A 576 4.54 37.97 -22.66
C LEU A 576 5.17 36.60 -22.86
N HIS A 577 5.01 35.72 -21.88
CA HIS A 577 5.24 34.28 -22.05
C HIS A 577 3.95 33.61 -22.52
N SER A 578 4.05 32.47 -23.20
CA SER A 578 2.90 31.67 -23.65
C SER A 578 1.90 31.32 -22.53
N ARG A 579 2.36 31.33 -21.28
CA ARG A 579 1.51 31.16 -20.08
C ARG A 579 0.47 32.28 -19.94
N ALA A 580 0.84 33.52 -20.24
CA ALA A 580 -0.02 34.69 -20.18
C ALA A 580 -0.83 34.92 -21.48
N PHE A 581 -0.49 34.22 -22.56
CA PHE A 581 -1.27 34.24 -23.79
C PHE A 581 -2.58 33.47 -23.61
N LYS A 582 -3.73 34.19 -23.56
CA LYS A 582 -5.07 33.59 -23.34
C LYS A 582 -6.11 33.97 -24.39
N ARG A 583 -6.00 35.18 -24.95
CA ARG A 583 -7.02 35.83 -25.79
C ARG A 583 -6.41 36.32 -27.09
N PRO A 584 -6.43 35.52 -28.17
CA PRO A 584 -5.86 35.91 -29.47
C PRO A 584 -6.46 37.20 -30.04
N GLU A 585 -7.73 37.48 -29.77
CA GLU A 585 -8.46 38.67 -30.19
C GLU A 585 -7.86 40.00 -29.69
N LEU A 586 -7.09 40.00 -28.60
CA LEU A 586 -6.38 41.19 -28.10
C LEU A 586 -5.20 41.61 -28.98
N PHE A 587 -4.80 40.76 -29.92
CA PHE A 587 -3.71 41.03 -30.85
C PHE A 587 -4.23 41.58 -32.19
N LYS A 588 -5.50 41.99 -32.26
CA LYS A 588 -6.10 42.55 -33.46
C LYS A 588 -5.31 43.77 -33.96
N GLY A 589 -4.84 43.71 -35.22
CA GLY A 589 -4.08 44.79 -35.83
C GLY A 589 -2.66 44.98 -35.26
N LYS A 590 -2.15 44.03 -34.47
CA LYS A 590 -0.77 44.06 -33.96
C LYS A 590 0.15 43.22 -34.84
N ARG A 591 1.42 43.60 -34.89
CA ARG A 591 2.51 42.83 -35.50
C ARG A 591 3.22 42.05 -34.41
N VAL A 592 3.14 40.73 -34.46
CA VAL A 592 3.49 39.84 -33.35
C VAL A 592 4.62 38.90 -33.75
N VAL A 593 5.65 38.78 -32.91
CA VAL A 593 6.66 37.71 -33.04
C VAL A 593 6.44 36.66 -31.95
N VAL A 594 6.28 35.40 -32.38
CA VAL A 594 6.20 34.23 -31.51
C VAL A 594 7.58 33.57 -31.50
N VAL A 595 8.20 33.45 -30.33
CA VAL A 595 9.57 32.95 -30.18
C VAL A 595 9.56 31.50 -29.72
N GLY A 596 10.07 30.60 -30.57
CA GLY A 596 10.18 29.17 -30.32
C GLY A 596 9.20 28.36 -31.17
N VAL A 597 9.73 27.36 -31.90
CA VAL A 597 8.95 26.51 -32.80
C VAL A 597 8.75 25.11 -32.20
N SER A 598 8.04 25.04 -31.08
CA SER A 598 7.55 23.78 -30.50
C SER A 598 6.02 23.74 -30.56
N ASN A 599 5.36 22.72 -29.99
CA ASN A 599 3.90 22.57 -30.02
C ASN A 599 3.17 23.85 -29.54
N THR A 600 3.58 24.43 -28.40
CA THR A 600 2.99 25.68 -27.90
C THR A 600 3.22 26.86 -28.84
N GLY A 601 4.40 26.96 -29.45
CA GLY A 601 4.71 28.05 -30.38
C GLY A 601 3.91 27.94 -31.69
N ALA A 602 3.79 26.73 -32.22
CA ALA A 602 2.97 26.44 -33.40
C ALA A 602 1.49 26.74 -33.16
N ASP A 603 0.94 26.28 -32.02
CA ASP A 603 -0.47 26.54 -31.66
C ASP A 603 -0.72 28.03 -31.36
N THR A 604 0.22 28.72 -30.71
CA THR A 604 0.11 30.17 -30.44
C THR A 604 0.13 30.96 -31.75
N ALA A 605 1.07 30.65 -32.65
CA ALA A 605 1.15 31.31 -33.95
C ALA A 605 -0.10 31.04 -34.80
N ALA A 606 -0.61 29.80 -34.79
CA ALA A 606 -1.86 29.46 -35.47
C ALA A 606 -3.09 30.13 -34.82
N ALA A 607 -3.13 30.31 -33.50
CA ALA A 607 -4.22 30.99 -32.82
C ALA A 607 -4.28 32.49 -33.13
N LEU A 608 -3.16 33.11 -33.51
CA LEU A 608 -3.10 34.50 -33.94
C LEU A 608 -3.61 34.71 -35.38
N TYR A 609 -3.75 33.64 -36.16
CA TYR A 609 -4.30 33.72 -37.52
C TYR A 609 -5.71 34.30 -37.51
N GLY A 610 -5.98 35.26 -38.40
CA GLY A 610 -7.25 35.98 -38.46
C GLY A 610 -7.44 37.07 -37.39
N HIS A 611 -6.48 37.21 -36.47
CA HIS A 611 -6.49 38.26 -35.45
C HIS A 611 -5.35 39.28 -35.67
N ALA A 612 -4.09 38.83 -35.64
CA ALA A 612 -2.93 39.71 -35.81
C ALA A 612 -2.78 40.23 -37.26
N GLU A 613 -2.20 41.42 -37.42
CA GLU A 613 -1.88 41.98 -38.75
C GLU A 613 -0.75 41.18 -39.41
N LYS A 614 0.29 40.85 -38.64
CA LYS A 614 1.42 40.07 -39.10
C LYS A 614 1.92 39.17 -37.99
N VAL A 615 2.23 37.92 -38.32
CA VAL A 615 2.79 36.94 -37.39
C VAL A 615 4.14 36.44 -37.91
N TRP A 616 5.19 36.65 -37.11
CA TRP A 616 6.49 36.03 -37.32
C TRP A 616 6.72 34.91 -36.33
N LEU A 617 7.21 33.77 -36.80
CA LEU A 617 7.60 32.64 -35.97
C LEU A 617 9.12 32.56 -35.92
N SER A 618 9.70 33.06 -34.82
CA SER A 618 11.15 33.07 -34.62
C SER A 618 11.63 31.72 -34.12
N ARG A 619 12.66 31.17 -34.80
CA ARG A 619 13.25 29.87 -34.48
C ARG A 619 14.76 29.97 -34.23
N SER A 620 15.28 29.10 -33.39
CA SER A 620 16.73 28.97 -33.17
C SER A 620 17.33 27.75 -33.86
N HIS A 621 16.53 26.71 -34.08
CA HIS A 621 16.90 25.43 -34.69
C HIS A 621 15.73 24.93 -35.55
N GLY A 622 16.00 23.99 -36.46
CA GLY A 622 14.95 23.35 -37.26
C GLY A 622 14.18 22.30 -36.46
N VAL A 623 12.96 21.97 -36.90
CA VAL A 623 12.10 20.97 -36.26
C VAL A 623 11.38 20.11 -37.29
N ILE A 624 11.06 18.89 -36.90
CA ILE A 624 10.19 18.02 -37.68
C ILE A 624 8.73 18.34 -37.35
N VAL A 625 7.92 18.62 -38.37
CA VAL A 625 6.48 18.85 -38.24
C VAL A 625 5.71 17.67 -38.80
N ILE A 626 4.82 17.07 -38.01
CA ILE A 626 3.99 15.94 -38.41
C ILE A 626 2.49 16.26 -38.26
N PRO A 627 1.62 15.75 -39.14
CA PRO A 627 0.17 15.93 -38.97
C PRO A 627 -0.38 15.03 -37.86
N ARG A 628 -1.60 15.31 -37.41
CA ARG A 628 -2.34 14.41 -36.49
C ARG A 628 -2.85 13.14 -37.19
N LYS A 629 -3.26 13.26 -38.46
CA LYS A 629 -3.87 12.16 -39.24
C LYS A 629 -3.28 12.04 -40.64
N ARG A 630 -3.32 10.83 -41.19
CA ARG A 630 -3.08 10.52 -42.59
C ARG A 630 -4.18 9.62 -43.13
N ASP A 631 -4.74 9.97 -44.28
CA ASP A 631 -5.86 9.25 -44.89
C ASP A 631 -7.02 9.02 -43.89
N GLY A 632 -7.27 9.97 -42.98
CA GLY A 632 -8.29 9.86 -41.92
C GLY A 632 -7.93 8.94 -40.73
N ILE A 633 -6.76 8.29 -40.75
CA ILE A 633 -6.25 7.45 -39.64
C ILE A 633 -5.24 8.26 -38.80
N PRO A 634 -5.36 8.28 -37.47
CA PRO A 634 -4.36 8.88 -36.59
C PRO A 634 -2.96 8.28 -36.76
N PHE A 635 -1.92 9.11 -36.76
CA PHE A 635 -0.54 8.61 -36.93
C PHE A 635 -0.09 7.73 -35.77
N ASP A 636 -0.49 8.07 -34.57
CA ASP A 636 -0.16 7.33 -33.34
C ASP A 636 -0.79 5.92 -33.31
N HIS A 637 -1.78 5.61 -34.15
CA HIS A 637 -2.31 4.25 -34.37
C HIS A 637 -1.36 3.34 -35.15
N THR A 638 -0.33 3.89 -35.80
CA THR A 638 0.69 3.10 -36.51
C THR A 638 1.72 2.48 -35.57
N ILE A 639 1.79 2.96 -34.33
CA ILE A 639 2.71 2.47 -33.31
C ILE A 639 2.03 1.31 -32.58
N THR A 640 2.58 0.11 -32.76
CA THR A 640 2.14 -1.14 -32.13
C THR A 640 3.11 -1.57 -31.02
N ALA A 641 2.68 -2.46 -30.12
CA ALA A 641 3.57 -3.02 -29.09
C ALA A 641 4.81 -3.69 -29.71
N ARG A 642 4.66 -4.37 -30.86
CA ARG A 642 5.79 -4.96 -31.59
C ARG A 642 6.78 -3.90 -32.07
N THR A 643 6.28 -2.81 -32.67
CA THR A 643 7.17 -1.73 -33.14
C THR A 643 7.90 -1.07 -31.97
N MET A 644 7.22 -0.89 -30.82
CA MET A 644 7.85 -0.35 -29.61
C MET A 644 8.89 -1.29 -29.03
N ALA A 645 8.64 -2.60 -29.01
CA ALA A 645 9.62 -3.60 -28.55
C ALA A 645 10.87 -3.62 -29.44
N LEU A 646 10.69 -3.55 -30.77
CA LEU A 646 11.81 -3.45 -31.72
C LEU A 646 12.59 -2.15 -31.53
N MET A 647 11.90 -1.01 -31.42
CA MET A 647 12.52 0.28 -31.15
C MET A 647 13.31 0.28 -29.84
N GLY A 648 12.76 -0.28 -28.77
CA GLY A 648 13.44 -0.42 -27.48
C GLY A 648 14.70 -1.30 -27.55
N MET A 649 14.65 -2.40 -28.30
CA MET A 649 15.82 -3.25 -28.55
C MET A 649 16.92 -2.45 -29.26
N PHE A 650 16.58 -1.68 -30.30
CA PHE A 650 17.55 -0.81 -30.98
C PHE A 650 18.07 0.31 -30.07
N GLU A 651 17.21 0.93 -29.27
CA GLU A 651 17.61 1.95 -28.30
C GLU A 651 18.66 1.39 -27.33
N ASN A 652 18.49 0.13 -26.89
CA ASN A 652 19.36 -0.59 -25.95
C ASN A 652 20.66 -1.12 -26.55
N THR A 653 20.63 -1.65 -27.77
CA THR A 653 21.79 -2.33 -28.35
C THR A 653 22.56 -1.46 -29.35
N PHE A 654 21.87 -0.59 -30.10
CA PHE A 654 22.45 0.21 -31.19
C PHE A 654 21.88 1.64 -31.19
N PRO A 655 22.22 2.48 -30.17
CA PRO A 655 21.59 3.78 -29.97
C PRO A 655 21.76 4.75 -31.16
N HIS A 656 22.93 4.73 -31.83
CA HIS A 656 23.14 5.58 -33.02
C HIS A 656 22.29 5.12 -34.22
N LEU A 657 22.13 3.82 -34.41
CA LEU A 657 21.26 3.28 -35.45
C LEU A 657 19.79 3.59 -35.14
N TYR A 658 19.38 3.49 -33.88
CA TYR A 658 18.05 3.89 -33.42
C TYR A 658 17.75 5.35 -33.78
N GLU A 659 18.67 6.25 -33.48
CA GLU A 659 18.56 7.67 -33.81
C GLU A 659 18.38 7.90 -35.32
N ILE A 660 19.22 7.29 -36.15
CA ILE A 660 19.14 7.40 -37.62
C ILE A 660 17.79 6.90 -38.14
N ILE A 661 17.35 5.72 -37.68
CA ILE A 661 16.09 5.12 -38.11
C ILE A 661 14.92 6.00 -37.70
N PHE A 662 14.88 6.44 -36.45
CA PHE A 662 13.74 7.17 -35.91
C PHE A 662 13.63 8.58 -36.53
N ASN A 663 14.75 9.30 -36.67
CA ASN A 663 14.80 10.56 -37.42
C ASN A 663 14.33 10.37 -38.87
N SER A 664 14.76 9.30 -39.55
CA SER A 664 14.37 9.01 -40.93
C SER A 664 12.87 8.71 -41.06
N ILE A 665 12.29 7.98 -40.10
CA ILE A 665 10.85 7.70 -40.06
C ILE A 665 10.06 9.00 -39.89
N CYS A 666 10.41 9.83 -38.90
CA CYS A 666 9.74 11.11 -38.64
C CYS A 666 9.86 12.08 -39.83
N LYS A 667 11.06 12.18 -40.44
CA LYS A 667 11.27 12.99 -41.63
C LYS A 667 10.45 12.48 -42.82
N LYS A 668 10.43 11.18 -43.06
CA LYS A 668 9.60 10.57 -44.11
C LYS A 668 8.10 10.79 -43.86
N MET A 669 7.66 10.83 -42.60
CA MET A 669 6.27 11.18 -42.26
C MET A 669 5.95 12.62 -42.64
N GLN A 670 6.84 13.56 -42.30
CA GLN A 670 6.72 14.96 -42.69
C GLN A 670 6.70 15.12 -44.21
N ASP A 671 7.70 14.60 -44.92
CA ASP A 671 7.88 14.80 -46.36
C ASP A 671 6.74 14.17 -47.19
N ASN A 672 6.08 13.13 -46.65
CA ASN A 672 4.90 12.54 -47.27
C ASN A 672 3.62 13.37 -47.08
N ALA A 673 3.56 14.20 -46.03
CA ALA A 673 2.39 14.98 -45.69
C ALA A 673 2.49 16.44 -46.14
N PHE A 674 3.71 16.98 -46.16
CA PHE A 674 3.99 18.39 -46.33
C PHE A 674 5.15 18.60 -47.30
N LYS A 675 5.05 19.64 -48.13
CA LYS A 675 6.15 20.09 -48.99
C LYS A 675 6.96 21.15 -48.25
N ILE A 676 7.95 20.72 -47.48
CA ILE A 676 8.80 21.64 -46.70
C ILE A 676 9.71 22.45 -47.62
N ARG A 677 9.62 23.77 -47.51
CA ARG A 677 10.44 24.69 -48.31
C ARG A 677 11.65 25.19 -47.51
N PRO A 678 12.84 25.34 -48.14
CA PRO A 678 14.07 25.76 -47.44
C PRO A 678 13.96 27.11 -46.73
N GLU A 679 13.20 28.05 -47.29
CA GLU A 679 13.00 29.40 -46.75
C GLU A 679 12.38 29.42 -45.34
N TRP A 680 11.65 28.37 -44.96
CA TRP A 680 11.07 28.29 -43.61
C TRP A 680 12.11 27.94 -42.54
N GLY A 681 13.31 27.49 -42.93
CA GLY A 681 14.39 27.18 -41.99
C GLY A 681 14.06 26.09 -40.98
N LEU A 682 13.13 25.18 -41.32
CA LEU A 682 12.77 24.03 -40.49
C LEU A 682 13.79 22.88 -40.60
N SER A 683 14.74 22.97 -41.54
CA SER A 683 15.79 21.97 -41.77
C SER A 683 17.19 22.63 -41.77
N PRO A 684 18.24 21.95 -41.27
CA PRO A 684 18.21 20.64 -40.62
C PRO A 684 17.49 20.69 -39.27
N ALA A 685 16.74 19.64 -38.96
CA ALA A 685 16.01 19.51 -37.69
C ALA A 685 16.88 18.85 -36.63
N ASP A 686 16.68 19.24 -35.37
CA ASP A 686 17.29 18.56 -34.23
C ASP A 686 16.88 17.08 -34.19
N SER A 687 17.73 16.25 -33.61
CA SER A 687 17.41 14.84 -33.38
C SER A 687 16.18 14.69 -32.49
N VAL A 688 15.34 13.71 -32.81
CA VAL A 688 14.19 13.29 -32.00
C VAL A 688 14.55 12.84 -30.57
N LEU A 689 15.83 12.60 -30.29
CA LEU A 689 16.36 12.36 -28.94
C LEU A 689 16.44 13.64 -28.09
N HIS A 690 16.54 14.80 -28.73
CA HIS A 690 16.62 16.11 -28.08
C HIS A 690 15.27 16.82 -28.07
N THR A 691 14.56 16.78 -29.20
CA THR A 691 13.34 17.53 -29.42
C THR A 691 12.25 16.64 -30.02
N LEU A 692 11.12 16.48 -29.32
CA LEU A 692 9.96 15.78 -29.86
C LEU A 692 9.41 16.51 -31.11
N PRO A 693 8.93 15.79 -32.14
CA PRO A 693 8.31 16.40 -33.30
C PRO A 693 7.15 17.33 -32.93
N VAL A 694 6.98 18.40 -33.71
CA VAL A 694 5.84 19.30 -33.60
C VAL A 694 4.65 18.65 -34.29
N VAL A 695 3.56 18.47 -33.55
CA VAL A 695 2.31 17.91 -34.09
C VAL A 695 1.39 19.08 -34.42
N SER A 696 1.24 19.40 -35.71
CA SER A 696 0.38 20.50 -36.15
C SER A 696 -0.18 20.24 -37.54
N ASP A 697 -1.49 20.45 -37.68
CA ASP A 697 -2.18 20.40 -38.98
C ASP A 697 -2.23 21.78 -39.66
N ASN A 698 -1.99 22.86 -38.90
CA ASN A 698 -2.19 24.25 -39.35
C ASN A 698 -0.88 24.98 -39.66
N LEU A 699 0.23 24.62 -39.00
CA LEU A 699 1.47 25.36 -39.13
C LEU A 699 1.99 25.44 -40.57
N ILE A 700 2.07 24.29 -41.26
CA ILE A 700 2.59 24.27 -42.64
C ILE A 700 1.65 25.00 -43.61
N PRO A 701 0.32 24.75 -43.62
CA PRO A 701 -0.59 25.54 -44.47
C PRO A 701 -0.48 27.05 -44.28
N LEU A 702 -0.32 27.53 -43.03
CA LEU A 702 -0.17 28.96 -42.73
C LEU A 702 1.19 29.54 -43.14
N LEU A 703 2.24 28.72 -43.19
CA LEU A 703 3.52 29.10 -43.78
C LEU A 703 3.45 29.12 -45.32
N GLU A 704 2.65 28.25 -45.93
CA GLU A 704 2.46 28.20 -47.39
C GLU A 704 1.64 29.38 -47.91
N SER A 705 0.61 29.80 -47.18
CA SER A 705 -0.20 30.97 -47.51
C SER A 705 0.50 32.31 -47.24
N GLY A 706 1.54 32.31 -46.40
CA GLY A 706 2.29 33.50 -46.01
C GLY A 706 1.68 34.28 -44.83
N ASP A 707 0.60 33.76 -44.24
CA ASP A 707 -0.04 34.32 -43.04
C ASP A 707 0.89 34.29 -41.82
N ILE A 708 1.72 33.24 -41.73
CA ILE A 708 2.83 33.15 -40.79
C ILE A 708 4.14 33.21 -41.58
N THR A 709 5.09 34.01 -41.11
CA THR A 709 6.43 34.08 -41.69
C THR A 709 7.46 33.51 -40.72
N SER A 710 8.17 32.44 -41.11
CA SER A 710 9.27 31.90 -40.30
C SER A 710 10.47 32.82 -40.37
N VAL A 711 11.08 33.12 -39.22
CA VAL A 711 12.24 34.02 -39.15
C VAL A 711 13.35 33.46 -38.23
N PRO A 712 14.61 33.88 -38.41
CA PRO A 712 15.69 33.48 -37.51
C PRO A 712 15.51 33.97 -36.07
N LYS A 713 16.45 33.59 -35.21
CA LYS A 713 16.45 33.94 -33.79
C LYS A 713 16.59 35.46 -33.65
N ILE A 714 15.91 36.02 -32.65
CA ILE A 714 16.16 37.41 -32.21
C ILE A 714 17.60 37.52 -31.71
N LYS A 715 18.37 38.44 -32.28
CA LYS A 715 19.75 38.75 -31.91
C LYS A 715 19.78 39.76 -30.77
N ARG A 716 19.10 40.90 -30.96
CA ARG A 716 18.94 41.98 -29.98
C ARG A 716 17.76 42.87 -30.31
N VAL A 717 17.36 43.72 -29.38
CA VAL A 717 16.43 44.84 -29.60
C VAL A 717 17.26 46.09 -29.92
N THR A 718 16.88 46.83 -30.96
CA THR A 718 17.62 48.02 -31.44
C THR A 718 16.86 49.34 -31.26
N GLY A 719 15.59 49.29 -30.86
CA GLY A 719 14.80 50.47 -30.56
C GLY A 719 13.46 50.13 -29.89
N PRO A 720 12.56 51.13 -29.71
CA PRO A 720 11.30 50.99 -28.97
C PRO A 720 10.40 49.85 -29.46
N ARG A 721 10.36 49.62 -30.77
CA ARG A 721 9.60 48.52 -31.40
C ARG A 721 10.40 47.75 -32.44
N GLU A 722 11.71 47.99 -32.53
CA GLU A 722 12.56 47.38 -33.55
C GLU A 722 13.39 46.25 -32.95
N ILE A 723 13.34 45.07 -33.57
CA ILE A 723 14.19 43.92 -33.25
C ILE A 723 15.11 43.61 -34.42
N GLU A 724 16.36 43.24 -34.11
CA GLU A 724 17.34 42.73 -35.07
C GLU A 724 17.43 41.21 -34.92
N LEU A 725 17.34 40.50 -36.05
CA LEU A 725 17.47 39.06 -36.14
C LEU A 725 18.92 38.63 -36.41
N THR A 726 19.21 37.34 -36.29
CA THR A 726 20.58 36.82 -36.49
C THR A 726 21.07 36.87 -37.94
N ASP A 727 20.18 37.07 -38.91
CA ASP A 727 20.51 37.33 -40.32
C ASP A 727 20.58 38.83 -40.65
N ASP A 728 20.64 39.67 -39.60
CA ASP A 728 20.65 41.13 -39.66
C ASP A 728 19.37 41.78 -40.22
N THR A 729 18.31 40.99 -40.45
CA THR A 729 16.97 41.51 -40.76
C THR A 729 16.42 42.29 -39.57
N ARG A 730 15.82 43.45 -39.83
CA ARG A 730 15.14 44.26 -38.81
C ARG A 730 13.63 44.18 -38.99
N LEU A 731 12.92 43.96 -37.89
CA LEU A 731 11.46 43.90 -37.84
C LEU A 731 10.93 44.93 -36.87
N ASP A 732 9.86 45.61 -37.27
CA ASP A 732 9.08 46.49 -36.40
C ASP A 732 7.88 45.71 -35.84
N VAL A 733 7.85 45.55 -34.51
CA VAL A 733 7.06 44.55 -33.78
C VAL A 733 6.38 45.20 -32.57
N ASP A 734 5.07 44.96 -32.43
CA ASP A 734 4.28 45.49 -31.32
C ASP A 734 4.23 44.53 -30.12
N THR A 735 4.45 43.23 -30.34
CA THR A 735 4.39 42.21 -29.28
C THR A 735 5.38 41.08 -29.49
N ILE A 736 6.09 40.69 -28.43
CA ILE A 736 6.94 39.49 -28.36
C ILE A 736 6.29 38.44 -27.44
N ILE A 737 6.00 37.26 -27.98
CA ILE A 737 5.43 36.12 -27.26
C ILE A 737 6.46 35.01 -27.11
N TRP A 738 6.97 34.81 -25.90
CA TRP A 738 7.95 33.79 -25.55
C TRP A 738 7.28 32.41 -25.39
N CYS A 739 7.48 31.53 -26.36
CA CYS A 739 7.11 30.11 -26.32
C CYS A 739 8.33 29.23 -26.00
N THR A 740 9.13 29.66 -25.02
CA THR A 740 10.46 29.13 -24.71
C THR A 740 10.50 28.10 -23.57
N GLY A 741 9.33 27.59 -23.19
CA GLY A 741 9.15 26.49 -22.26
C GLY A 741 9.17 26.90 -20.79
N TYR A 742 9.34 25.92 -19.92
CA TYR A 742 9.22 26.09 -18.47
C TYR A 742 10.42 25.52 -17.72
N LYS A 743 10.58 25.92 -16.46
CA LYS A 743 11.46 25.29 -15.47
C LYS A 743 10.61 24.53 -14.45
N GLY A 744 11.13 23.38 -14.00
CA GLY A 744 10.57 22.65 -12.87
C GLY A 744 10.61 23.49 -11.60
N ASP A 745 9.62 23.32 -10.74
CA ASP A 745 9.48 24.03 -9.48
C ASP A 745 9.27 23.03 -8.34
N PHE A 746 10.22 23.05 -7.40
CA PHE A 746 10.26 22.16 -6.24
C PHE A 746 10.19 22.94 -4.92
N SER A 747 9.89 24.25 -4.96
CA SER A 747 9.94 25.13 -3.78
C SER A 747 8.94 24.75 -2.68
N LEU A 748 7.91 23.97 -3.00
CA LEU A 748 6.91 23.50 -2.04
C LEU A 748 7.49 22.50 -1.03
N VAL A 749 8.54 21.76 -1.37
CA VAL A 749 9.20 20.88 -0.40
C VAL A 749 10.28 21.63 0.36
N ASP A 750 10.56 21.22 1.60
CA ASP A 750 11.66 21.78 2.40
C ASP A 750 13.01 21.68 1.65
N PRO A 751 13.89 22.70 1.70
CA PRO A 751 15.18 22.66 1.02
C PRO A 751 16.03 21.42 1.36
N SER A 752 15.86 20.84 2.56
CA SER A 752 16.55 19.61 2.97
C SER A 752 16.16 18.39 2.14
N VAL A 753 14.94 18.35 1.59
CA VAL A 753 14.39 17.23 0.80
C VAL A 753 14.14 17.61 -0.66
N ASP A 754 14.55 18.81 -1.08
CA ASP A 754 14.48 19.24 -2.48
C ASP A 754 15.36 18.31 -3.34
N PRO A 755 14.81 17.66 -4.38
CA PRO A 755 15.56 16.73 -5.22
C PRO A 755 16.61 17.42 -6.11
N THR A 756 16.60 18.75 -6.20
CA THR A 756 17.51 19.56 -7.02
C THR A 756 18.66 20.18 -6.23
N ARG A 757 18.68 20.01 -4.89
CA ARG A 757 19.68 20.60 -3.99
C ARG A 757 21.12 20.20 -4.34
N ASN A 758 21.31 19.00 -4.88
CA ASN A 758 22.60 18.47 -5.32
C ASN A 758 22.68 18.44 -6.85
N THR A 759 22.74 19.62 -7.47
CA THR A 759 22.84 19.73 -8.93
C THR A 759 24.22 19.24 -9.41
N THR A 760 24.22 18.34 -10.39
CA THR A 760 25.44 17.83 -11.04
C THR A 760 26.17 18.98 -11.76
N PRO A 761 27.46 19.26 -11.46
CA PRO A 761 28.19 20.36 -12.10
C PRO A 761 28.19 20.28 -13.64
N LYS A 762 28.37 19.07 -14.19
CA LYS A 762 28.29 18.81 -15.64
C LYS A 762 26.97 19.25 -16.26
N TRP A 763 25.86 19.13 -15.53
CA TRP A 763 24.55 19.58 -16.01
C TRP A 763 24.45 21.11 -16.01
N ALA A 764 24.95 21.77 -14.96
CA ALA A 764 24.94 23.22 -14.86
C ALA A 764 25.79 23.90 -15.96
N GLU A 765 26.88 23.26 -16.36
CA GLU A 765 27.79 23.73 -17.42
C GLU A 765 27.27 23.43 -18.84
N ALA A 766 26.43 22.40 -19.01
CA ALA A 766 25.94 22.00 -20.32
C ALA A 766 25.01 23.06 -20.94
N ILE A 767 25.33 23.52 -22.15
CA ILE A 767 24.56 24.53 -22.89
C ILE A 767 23.10 24.05 -23.12
N GLY A 768 22.92 22.76 -23.39
CA GLY A 768 21.61 22.14 -23.62
C GLY A 768 20.71 22.07 -22.40
N SER A 769 21.25 22.26 -21.19
CA SER A 769 20.47 22.33 -19.94
C SER A 769 19.51 23.52 -19.92
N ARG A 770 19.87 24.59 -20.62
CA ARG A 770 19.16 25.89 -20.63
C ARG A 770 18.84 26.40 -19.22
N GLY A 771 19.70 26.10 -18.25
CA GLY A 771 19.54 26.50 -16.85
C GLY A 771 18.26 25.95 -16.20
N LYS A 772 17.78 24.79 -16.66
CA LYS A 772 16.72 24.02 -15.99
C LYS A 772 17.31 23.23 -14.82
N PRO A 773 16.59 23.04 -13.71
CA PRO A 773 17.06 22.15 -12.65
C PRO A 773 17.01 20.69 -13.10
N LEU A 774 17.94 19.87 -12.58
CA LEU A 774 17.97 18.42 -12.79
C LEU A 774 17.73 17.70 -11.46
N PRO A 775 16.51 17.19 -11.20
CA PRO A 775 16.22 16.52 -9.95
C PRO A 775 16.87 15.13 -9.88
N ARG A 776 17.41 14.78 -8.72
CA ARG A 776 17.94 13.46 -8.39
C ARG A 776 16.84 12.58 -7.79
N LEU A 777 16.17 11.82 -8.66
CA LEU A 777 15.05 10.96 -8.32
C LEU A 777 15.22 9.57 -8.94
N TYR A 778 14.97 8.52 -8.17
CA TYR A 778 14.97 7.16 -8.73
C TYR A 778 13.79 7.02 -9.70
N GLN A 779 14.09 6.59 -10.93
CA GLN A 779 13.13 6.49 -12.05
C GLN A 779 12.41 7.81 -12.40
N ASN A 780 13.01 8.96 -12.03
CA ASN A 780 12.38 10.29 -12.07
C ASN A 780 11.09 10.43 -11.23
N VAL A 781 10.90 9.54 -10.24
CA VAL A 781 9.70 9.47 -9.42
C VAL A 781 10.01 9.50 -7.92
N PHE A 782 10.80 8.57 -7.41
CA PHE A 782 10.99 8.40 -5.96
C PHE A 782 12.10 9.29 -5.42
N SER A 783 11.87 9.88 -4.23
CA SER A 783 12.93 10.52 -3.46
C SER A 783 14.02 9.50 -3.13
N LEU A 784 15.29 9.89 -3.22
CA LEU A 784 16.40 9.03 -2.80
C LEU A 784 16.56 8.98 -1.28
N ASP A 785 16.09 10.01 -0.57
CA ASP A 785 16.17 10.09 0.89
C ASP A 785 15.00 9.35 1.55
N TYR A 786 13.80 9.44 0.96
CA TYR A 786 12.56 8.88 1.51
C TYR A 786 11.74 8.14 0.42
N PRO A 787 12.29 7.10 -0.24
CA PRO A 787 11.67 6.44 -1.38
C PRO A 787 10.35 5.72 -1.03
N ASP A 788 10.17 5.36 0.23
CA ASP A 788 9.00 4.69 0.77
C ASP A 788 7.85 5.65 1.14
N SER A 789 8.08 6.96 1.16
CA SER A 789 7.09 7.93 1.65
C SER A 789 7.02 9.26 0.88
N LEU A 790 7.94 9.55 -0.05
CA LEU A 790 7.90 10.74 -0.90
C LEU A 790 8.14 10.42 -2.38
N ALA A 791 7.20 10.81 -3.24
CA ALA A 791 7.29 10.64 -4.69
C ALA A 791 6.91 11.93 -5.45
N PHE A 792 7.44 12.09 -6.66
CA PHE A 792 7.24 13.25 -7.54
C PHE A 792 6.75 12.80 -8.92
N MET A 793 5.68 13.42 -9.41
CA MET A 793 5.10 13.12 -10.73
C MET A 793 5.45 14.16 -11.80
N GLY A 794 6.13 15.26 -11.42
CA GLY A 794 6.37 16.41 -12.30
C GLY A 794 7.53 16.26 -13.29
N ASN A 795 8.39 15.25 -13.15
CA ASN A 795 9.62 15.10 -13.94
C ASN A 795 9.67 13.83 -14.82
N LEU A 796 8.51 13.23 -15.12
CA LEU A 796 8.44 12.01 -15.91
C LEU A 796 8.17 12.34 -17.39
N LEU A 797 9.13 12.07 -18.29
CA LEU A 797 8.95 12.23 -19.73
C LEU A 797 9.45 11.00 -20.52
N VAL A 798 8.51 10.36 -21.22
CA VAL A 798 8.74 9.31 -22.21
C VAL A 798 7.94 9.65 -23.48
N ALA A 799 8.30 9.12 -24.64
CA ALA A 799 7.67 9.44 -25.94
C ALA A 799 6.29 8.75 -26.12
N THR A 800 5.36 8.98 -25.21
CA THR A 800 3.96 8.54 -25.26
C THR A 800 3.06 9.49 -24.44
N SER A 801 1.75 9.26 -24.40
CA SER A 801 0.81 10.11 -23.69
C SER A 801 1.06 10.14 -22.18
N ALA A 802 0.96 11.32 -21.57
CA ALA A 802 1.13 11.52 -20.13
C ALA A 802 0.04 10.86 -19.29
N PHE A 803 -1.18 10.69 -19.82
CA PHE A 803 -2.34 10.13 -19.10
C PHE A 803 -2.07 8.68 -18.67
N PRO A 804 -1.84 7.74 -19.60
CA PRO A 804 -1.58 6.35 -19.24
C PRO A 804 -0.26 6.15 -18.49
N ILE A 805 0.75 7.00 -18.75
CA ILE A 805 2.02 6.94 -18.05
C ILE A 805 1.89 7.36 -16.60
N SER A 806 1.12 8.41 -16.31
CA SER A 806 0.85 8.83 -14.93
C SER A 806 0.05 7.77 -14.18
N ASP A 807 -0.91 7.14 -14.85
CA ASP A 807 -1.71 6.05 -14.29
C ASP A 807 -0.82 4.84 -13.96
N LEU A 808 -0.01 4.36 -14.92
CA LEU A 808 0.93 3.25 -14.70
C LEU A 808 1.97 3.56 -13.61
N CYS A 809 2.51 4.77 -13.59
CA CYS A 809 3.46 5.20 -12.58
C CYS A 809 2.82 5.17 -11.18
N THR A 810 1.62 5.73 -11.02
CA THR A 810 0.93 5.77 -9.72
C THR A 810 0.46 4.39 -9.26
N MET A 811 0.11 3.49 -10.19
CA MET A 811 -0.05 2.06 -9.87
C MET A 811 1.25 1.47 -9.30
N ALA A 812 2.41 1.73 -9.91
CA ALA A 812 3.69 1.26 -9.39
C ALA A 812 4.01 1.84 -8.01
N ILE A 813 3.80 3.14 -7.78
CA ILE A 813 3.98 3.78 -6.46
C ILE A 813 3.08 3.11 -5.42
N ALA A 814 1.79 2.90 -5.74
CA ALA A 814 0.83 2.28 -4.83
C ALA A 814 1.25 0.87 -4.41
N GLN A 815 1.71 0.04 -5.35
CA GLN A 815 2.17 -1.32 -5.05
C GLN A 815 3.48 -1.35 -4.26
N ILE A 816 4.40 -0.42 -4.56
CA ILE A 816 5.66 -0.30 -3.83
C ILE A 816 5.40 0.11 -2.39
N TRP A 817 4.63 1.18 -2.16
CA TRP A 817 4.34 1.67 -0.82
C TRP A 817 3.46 0.73 -0.01
N ARG A 818 2.68 -0.13 -0.66
CA ARG A 818 1.94 -1.21 0.00
C ARG A 818 2.82 -2.40 0.40
N GLY A 819 4.04 -2.50 -0.14
CA GLY A 819 4.97 -3.60 0.10
C GLY A 819 4.79 -4.80 -0.84
N ASN A 820 3.94 -4.69 -1.85
CA ASN A 820 3.70 -5.74 -2.85
C ASN A 820 4.81 -5.80 -3.92
N SER A 821 5.53 -4.70 -4.11
CA SER A 821 6.67 -4.60 -5.03
C SER A 821 7.87 -4.03 -4.29
N PRO A 822 9.03 -4.70 -4.30
CA PRO A 822 10.20 -4.24 -3.57
C PRO A 822 10.84 -3.03 -4.27
N LEU A 823 11.35 -2.10 -3.47
CA LEU A 823 12.36 -1.15 -3.92
C LEU A 823 13.74 -1.82 -3.92
N PRO A 824 14.63 -1.46 -4.86
CA PRO A 824 16.03 -1.85 -4.76
C PRO A 824 16.73 -1.11 -3.60
N SER A 825 17.96 -1.51 -3.27
CA SER A 825 18.70 -0.85 -2.19
C SER A 825 18.97 0.63 -2.52
N ILE A 826 19.22 1.46 -1.49
CA ILE A 826 19.53 2.88 -1.66
C ILE A 826 20.77 3.06 -2.58
N ASP A 827 21.77 2.20 -2.47
CA ASP A 827 22.96 2.23 -3.33
C ASP A 827 22.64 1.88 -4.79
N GLU A 828 21.75 0.92 -5.03
CA GLU A 828 21.26 0.61 -6.36
C GLU A 828 20.45 1.76 -6.96
N MET A 829 19.59 2.40 -6.17
CA MET A 829 18.82 3.58 -6.59
C MET A 829 19.73 4.76 -6.94
N ASN A 830 20.76 5.02 -6.13
CA ASN A 830 21.75 6.05 -6.41
C ASN A 830 22.52 5.77 -7.70
N ARG A 831 23.06 4.55 -7.86
CA ARG A 831 23.77 4.14 -9.09
C ARG A 831 22.90 4.23 -10.34
N ALA A 832 21.62 3.83 -10.25
CA ALA A 832 20.68 3.96 -11.35
C ALA A 832 20.41 5.44 -11.71
N THR A 833 20.29 6.30 -10.70
CA THR A 833 20.09 7.74 -10.87
C THR A 833 21.32 8.40 -11.49
N ASP A 834 22.53 8.05 -11.04
CA ASP A 834 23.78 8.56 -11.58
C ASP A 834 23.94 8.18 -13.05
N LYS A 835 23.69 6.90 -13.39
CA LYS A 835 23.72 6.43 -14.78
C LYS A 835 22.73 7.20 -15.67
N GLN A 836 21.53 7.50 -15.15
CA GLN A 836 20.55 8.30 -15.88
C GLN A 836 21.02 9.75 -16.04
N HIS A 837 21.59 10.36 -14.99
CA HIS A 837 22.12 11.71 -15.03
C HIS A 837 23.29 11.85 -16.01
N GLU A 838 24.18 10.86 -16.09
CA GLU A 838 25.27 10.80 -17.07
C GLU A 838 24.74 10.81 -18.51
N LEU A 839 23.72 10.00 -18.80
CA LEU A 839 23.05 9.98 -20.10
C LEU A 839 22.47 11.35 -20.44
N ILE A 840 21.75 11.97 -19.51
CA ILE A 840 21.11 13.27 -19.71
C ILE A 840 22.15 14.38 -19.88
N CYS A 841 23.26 14.35 -19.12
CA CYS A 841 24.38 15.29 -19.31
C CYS A 841 25.04 15.12 -20.68
N LYS A 842 25.22 13.88 -21.14
CA LYS A 842 25.76 13.62 -22.49
C LYS A 842 24.87 14.23 -23.56
N LEU A 843 23.56 13.97 -23.51
CA LEU A 843 22.60 14.56 -24.45
C LEU A 843 22.57 16.09 -24.35
N ALA A 844 22.70 16.67 -23.15
CA ALA A 844 22.74 18.11 -22.96
C ALA A 844 23.97 18.81 -23.57
N ASN A 845 25.07 18.08 -23.77
CA ASN A 845 26.25 18.61 -24.46
C ASN A 845 26.09 18.62 -25.98
N GLU A 846 25.25 17.73 -26.51
CA GLU A 846 24.97 17.61 -27.95
C GLU A 846 23.82 18.53 -28.39
N GLY A 847 22.82 18.75 -27.52
CA GLY A 847 21.65 19.58 -27.82
C GLY A 847 20.76 19.84 -26.61
N SER A 848 19.66 20.56 -26.79
CA SER A 848 18.73 20.80 -25.67
C SER A 848 18.02 19.50 -25.29
N VAL A 849 17.88 19.21 -24.00
CA VAL A 849 17.20 18.01 -23.51
C VAL A 849 16.29 18.32 -22.33
N SER A 850 15.24 17.53 -22.16
CA SER A 850 14.38 17.61 -20.98
C SER A 850 15.04 16.88 -19.79
N PRO A 851 15.11 17.49 -18.59
CA PRO A 851 15.59 16.81 -17.37
C PRO A 851 14.80 15.55 -17.01
N GLY A 852 13.55 15.45 -17.48
CA GLY A 852 12.67 14.33 -17.22
C GLY A 852 12.78 13.17 -18.21
N TRP A 853 13.61 13.31 -19.26
CA TRP A 853 13.70 12.32 -20.33
C TRP A 853 14.18 10.97 -19.80
N LEU A 854 13.49 9.90 -20.18
CA LEU A 854 13.79 8.52 -19.80
C LEU A 854 13.79 7.62 -21.03
N ARG A 855 14.60 6.56 -20.97
CA ARG A 855 14.61 5.50 -21.99
C ARG A 855 13.30 4.73 -21.90
N GLN A 856 12.48 4.86 -22.93
CA GLN A 856 11.07 4.50 -22.85
C GLN A 856 10.86 3.00 -22.59
N ALA A 857 11.64 2.14 -23.26
CA ALA A 857 11.49 0.70 -23.13
C ALA A 857 11.84 0.19 -21.72
N ASP A 858 12.97 0.66 -21.18
CA ASP A 858 13.45 0.28 -19.84
C ASP A 858 12.47 0.74 -18.76
N TRP A 859 12.00 1.99 -18.86
CA TRP A 859 11.08 2.56 -17.88
C TRP A 859 9.70 1.89 -17.91
N LEU A 860 9.15 1.61 -19.10
CA LEU A 860 7.87 0.91 -19.22
C LEU A 860 7.94 -0.52 -18.69
N ALA A 861 9.04 -1.24 -18.93
CA ALA A 861 9.24 -2.58 -18.39
C ALA A 861 9.35 -2.57 -16.86
N TRP A 862 10.06 -1.58 -16.29
CA TRP A 862 10.12 -1.38 -14.85
C TRP A 862 8.74 -1.08 -14.26
N ALA A 863 8.01 -0.12 -14.84
CA ALA A 863 6.70 0.31 -14.35
C ALA A 863 5.65 -0.81 -14.46
N ASP A 864 5.64 -1.58 -15.56
CA ASP A 864 4.78 -2.75 -15.74
C ASP A 864 5.01 -3.81 -14.64
N LYS A 865 6.27 -4.10 -14.35
CA LYS A 865 6.65 -5.06 -13.31
C LYS A 865 6.30 -4.55 -11.91
N ALA A 866 6.60 -3.29 -11.61
CA ALA A 866 6.33 -2.69 -10.31
C ALA A 866 4.82 -2.56 -10.04
N ALA A 867 4.03 -2.18 -11.05
CA ALA A 867 2.57 -2.14 -10.96
C ALA A 867 1.92 -3.53 -10.94
N GLY A 868 2.60 -4.56 -11.44
CA GLY A 868 2.00 -5.89 -11.65
C GLY A 868 1.02 -5.90 -12.82
N ALA A 869 1.31 -5.18 -13.91
CA ALA A 869 0.48 -5.19 -15.11
C ALA A 869 0.70 -6.45 -15.98
N GLN A 870 1.85 -7.11 -15.84
CA GLN A 870 2.20 -8.38 -16.49
C GLN A 870 2.14 -8.35 -18.02
N VAL A 871 2.17 -7.18 -18.65
CA VAL A 871 2.08 -7.06 -20.11
C VAL A 871 3.34 -7.65 -20.74
N TYR A 872 4.51 -7.31 -20.23
CA TYR A 872 5.78 -7.78 -20.81
C TYR A 872 6.01 -9.29 -20.60
N GLU A 873 5.48 -9.87 -19.52
CA GLU A 873 5.53 -11.32 -19.27
C GLU A 873 4.66 -12.11 -20.27
N HIS A 874 3.50 -11.57 -20.65
CA HIS A 874 2.57 -12.21 -21.57
C HIS A 874 2.81 -11.87 -23.05
N LEU A 875 3.52 -10.78 -23.34
CA LEU A 875 3.89 -10.42 -24.72
C LEU A 875 5.34 -10.79 -25.06
N GLY A 876 6.15 -11.16 -24.06
CA GLY A 876 7.52 -11.62 -24.22
C GLY A 876 7.63 -13.08 -24.67
N TRP A 877 8.87 -13.58 -24.64
CA TRP A 877 9.24 -14.93 -25.10
C TRP A 877 9.26 -15.99 -23.98
N GLY A 878 8.74 -15.64 -22.79
CA GLY A 878 8.64 -16.54 -21.65
C GLY A 878 7.47 -17.53 -21.76
N LEU A 879 7.34 -18.43 -20.78
CA LEU A 879 6.27 -19.44 -20.74
C LEU A 879 4.86 -18.82 -20.76
N LYS A 880 4.64 -17.70 -20.07
CA LYS A 880 3.35 -16.98 -20.07
C LYS A 880 3.02 -16.45 -21.46
N GLY A 881 4.00 -15.89 -22.16
CA GLY A 881 3.81 -15.41 -23.53
C GLY A 881 3.53 -16.53 -24.53
N TRP A 882 4.27 -17.63 -24.46
CA TRP A 882 3.97 -18.82 -25.25
C TRP A 882 2.58 -19.39 -24.91
N ARG A 883 2.21 -19.45 -23.63
CA ARG A 883 0.86 -19.91 -23.23
C ARG A 883 -0.24 -19.03 -23.82
N LEU A 884 -0.08 -17.70 -23.80
CA LEU A 884 -1.03 -16.78 -24.41
C LEU A 884 -1.13 -16.99 -25.92
N TRP A 885 0.01 -17.13 -26.61
CA TRP A 885 0.03 -17.35 -28.05
C TRP A 885 -0.66 -18.66 -28.45
N TRP A 886 -0.50 -19.74 -27.68
CA TRP A 886 -1.12 -21.05 -27.96
C TRP A 886 -2.62 -21.04 -27.65
N ASN A 887 -3.02 -20.44 -26.52
CA ASN A 887 -4.39 -20.51 -26.05
C ASN A 887 -5.31 -19.44 -26.66
N ASP A 888 -4.78 -18.24 -26.95
CA ASP A 888 -5.55 -17.13 -27.50
C ASP A 888 -4.69 -16.30 -28.48
N ARG A 889 -4.41 -16.94 -29.62
CA ARG A 889 -3.59 -16.34 -30.69
C ARG A 889 -4.20 -15.07 -31.27
N ALA A 890 -5.52 -14.95 -31.25
CA ALA A 890 -6.24 -13.76 -31.71
C ALA A 890 -5.95 -12.57 -30.80
N LEU A 891 -6.08 -12.75 -29.49
CA LEU A 891 -5.72 -11.72 -28.50
C LEU A 891 -4.24 -11.37 -28.57
N TYR A 892 -3.34 -12.37 -28.59
CA TYR A 892 -1.89 -12.13 -28.71
C TYR A 892 -1.56 -11.25 -29.92
N ARG A 893 -2.09 -11.61 -31.11
CA ARG A 893 -1.87 -10.84 -32.34
C ARG A 893 -2.43 -9.43 -32.23
N MET A 894 -3.59 -9.27 -31.61
CA MET A 894 -4.21 -7.96 -31.41
C MET A 894 -3.39 -7.06 -30.48
N LEU A 895 -2.84 -7.61 -29.39
CA LEU A 895 -1.99 -6.87 -28.47
C LEU A 895 -0.64 -6.48 -29.10
N MET A 896 -0.07 -7.36 -29.93
CA MET A 896 1.24 -7.12 -30.57
C MET A 896 1.18 -6.23 -31.81
N ASP A 897 0.18 -6.44 -32.67
CA ASP A 897 0.09 -5.86 -34.02
C ASP A 897 -1.06 -4.85 -34.16
N GLY A 898 -1.94 -4.75 -33.16
CA GLY A 898 -3.01 -3.76 -33.09
C GLY A 898 -2.55 -2.41 -32.54
N ILE A 899 -3.53 -1.53 -32.30
CA ILE A 899 -3.28 -0.22 -31.67
C ILE A 899 -2.76 -0.45 -30.25
N PHE A 900 -1.63 0.17 -29.89
CA PHE A 900 -1.11 0.14 -28.52
C PHE A 900 -1.94 1.06 -27.61
N THR A 901 -3.07 0.55 -27.13
CA THR A 901 -3.98 1.25 -26.23
C THR A 901 -3.55 1.11 -24.77
N PRO A 902 -3.79 2.11 -23.90
CA PRO A 902 -3.55 2.04 -22.46
C PRO A 902 -4.19 0.86 -21.74
N PHE A 903 -5.32 0.36 -22.27
CA PHE A 903 -6.09 -0.72 -21.68
C PHE A 903 -5.28 -2.02 -21.53
N VAL A 904 -4.20 -2.18 -22.30
CA VAL A 904 -3.30 -3.34 -22.23
C VAL A 904 -2.77 -3.57 -20.82
N TRP A 905 -2.48 -2.52 -20.05
CA TRP A 905 -1.97 -2.62 -18.68
C TRP A 905 -3.00 -3.10 -17.66
N ARG A 906 -4.26 -3.28 -18.07
CA ARG A 906 -5.35 -3.80 -17.25
C ARG A 906 -5.94 -5.11 -17.79
N VAL A 907 -5.35 -5.71 -18.85
CA VAL A 907 -5.84 -6.97 -19.47
C VAL A 907 -5.55 -8.19 -18.60
N PHE A 908 -4.32 -8.31 -18.10
CA PHE A 908 -3.90 -9.49 -17.35
C PHE A 908 -4.24 -9.37 -15.87
N ASP A 909 -4.34 -10.50 -15.18
CA ASP A 909 -4.42 -10.53 -13.72
C ASP A 909 -3.15 -9.91 -13.12
N GLY A 910 -3.28 -9.17 -12.02
CA GLY A 910 -2.17 -8.51 -11.37
C GLY A 910 -1.43 -9.35 -10.33
N GLU A 911 -1.79 -10.64 -10.17
CA GLU A 911 -1.24 -11.53 -9.12
C GLU A 911 -1.36 -10.91 -7.72
N GLY A 912 -2.52 -10.33 -7.42
CA GLY A 912 -2.79 -9.67 -6.14
C GLY A 912 -2.19 -8.26 -5.98
N LYS A 913 -1.50 -7.73 -7.00
CA LYS A 913 -0.99 -6.35 -7.01
C LYS A 913 -2.06 -5.36 -7.48
N ARG A 914 -2.18 -5.19 -8.80
CA ARG A 914 -3.09 -4.24 -9.45
C ARG A 914 -4.37 -4.94 -9.91
N LYS A 915 -5.52 -4.26 -9.75
CA LYS A 915 -6.82 -4.76 -10.22
C LYS A 915 -6.88 -4.84 -11.75
N LYS A 916 -7.33 -5.97 -12.28
CA LYS A 916 -7.70 -6.14 -13.70
C LYS A 916 -8.96 -5.33 -14.01
N TRP A 917 -9.04 -4.77 -15.21
CA TRP A 917 -10.29 -4.17 -15.70
C TRP A 917 -10.98 -5.17 -16.64
N ASP A 918 -12.17 -5.65 -16.27
CA ASP A 918 -12.86 -6.67 -17.06
C ASP A 918 -13.22 -6.20 -18.47
N GLY A 919 -13.49 -4.89 -18.64
CA GLY A 919 -13.74 -4.27 -19.94
C GLY A 919 -12.49 -4.08 -20.81
N ALA A 920 -11.28 -4.35 -20.31
CA ALA A 920 -10.03 -4.05 -21.03
C ALA A 920 -9.94 -4.76 -22.37
N ARG A 921 -10.24 -6.06 -22.40
CA ARG A 921 -10.21 -6.86 -23.64
C ARG A 921 -11.21 -6.32 -24.66
N GLU A 922 -12.45 -6.11 -24.24
CA GLU A 922 -13.53 -5.64 -25.12
C GLU A 922 -13.21 -4.25 -25.69
N ALA A 923 -12.64 -3.35 -24.87
CA ALA A 923 -12.21 -2.04 -25.32
C ALA A 923 -11.13 -2.12 -26.40
N ILE A 924 -10.14 -3.01 -26.25
CA ILE A 924 -9.08 -3.24 -27.24
C ILE A 924 -9.65 -3.81 -28.54
N GLU A 925 -10.54 -4.81 -28.44
CA GLU A 925 -11.20 -5.44 -29.59
C GLU A 925 -12.02 -4.41 -30.38
N ARG A 926 -12.78 -3.58 -29.68
CA ARG A 926 -13.60 -2.52 -30.26
C ARG A 926 -12.76 -1.48 -31.01
N VAL A 927 -11.66 -1.03 -30.41
CA VAL A 927 -10.75 -0.05 -31.02
C VAL A 927 -10.09 -0.61 -32.28
N ASN A 928 -9.62 -1.86 -32.25
CA ASN A 928 -9.00 -2.51 -33.40
C ASN A 928 -10.00 -2.82 -34.53
N ALA A 929 -11.24 -3.18 -34.19
CA ALA A 929 -12.31 -3.38 -35.18
C ALA A 929 -12.61 -2.09 -35.97
N LYS A 930 -12.66 -0.93 -35.29
CA LYS A 930 -12.84 0.38 -35.94
C LYS A 930 -11.68 0.71 -36.88
N LEU A 931 -10.44 0.44 -36.48
CA LEU A 931 -9.27 0.64 -37.34
C LEU A 931 -9.32 -0.25 -38.59
N ALA A 932 -9.71 -1.52 -38.43
CA ALA A 932 -9.85 -2.44 -39.56
C ALA A 932 -10.90 -1.91 -40.57
N ALA A 933 -12.06 -1.47 -40.09
CA ALA A 933 -13.09 -0.86 -40.94
C ALA A 933 -12.60 0.40 -41.67
N ALA A 934 -11.85 1.27 -40.98
CA ALA A 934 -11.27 2.48 -41.59
C ALA A 934 -10.24 2.14 -42.70
N LYS A 935 -9.39 1.12 -42.49
CA LYS A 935 -8.42 0.66 -43.48
C LYS A 935 -9.10 0.09 -44.74
N VAL A 936 -10.17 -0.68 -44.58
CA VAL A 936 -10.96 -1.21 -45.71
C VAL A 936 -11.59 -0.06 -46.51
N LYS A 937 -12.21 0.91 -45.84
CA LYS A 937 -12.80 2.09 -46.47
C LYS A 937 -11.77 2.88 -47.29
N ASN A 938 -10.55 3.05 -46.77
CA ASN A 938 -9.47 3.74 -47.48
C ASN A 938 -8.92 2.94 -48.66
N LYS A 939 -8.87 1.60 -48.55
CA LYS A 939 -8.44 0.76 -49.67
C LYS A 939 -9.42 0.85 -50.83
N ASN A 940 -10.72 0.80 -50.54
CA ASN A 940 -11.77 0.94 -51.55
C ASN A 940 -11.74 2.31 -52.23
N LYS A 941 -11.54 3.40 -51.47
CA LYS A 941 -11.37 4.76 -52.00
C LYS A 941 -10.13 4.97 -52.88
N LYS A 942 -9.11 4.10 -52.78
CA LYS A 942 -7.90 4.17 -53.60
C LYS A 942 -7.98 3.27 -54.84
N SER A 943 -8.97 2.38 -54.90
CA SER A 943 -9.26 1.53 -56.06
C SER A 943 -10.35 2.09 -56.98
N GLU A 944 -11.10 3.09 -56.49
CA GLU A 944 -11.91 4.03 -57.28
C GLU A 944 -11.03 5.20 -57.72
#